data_AF-A0A2K4IBN2-F1
#
_entry.id   AF-A0A2K4IBN2-F1
#
_cell.length_a   1.000
_cell.length_b   1.000
_cell.length_c   1.000
_cell.angle_alpha   90.00
_cell.angle_beta   90.00
_cell.angle_gamma   90.00
#
_symmetry.space_group_name_H-M   'P 1'
#
loop_
_entity.id
_entity.type
_entity.pdbx_description
1 polymer ?
#
loop_
_entity_poly.entity_id
_entity_poly.type
_entity_poly.pdbx_seq_one_letter_code
_entity_poly.pdbx_strand_id
1 'polypeptide(L)'
;MQISPIEKARLSSRLLALRQMLISGALKALEKVRASAEALAIRSKLTGQPLTAPQVDPVTAAEQAADDGLSDDPNSPNYRYADVGYIPGSRKEEAAGAIRKARAEGRMLRGSDIDFDAIEETPREARALVVKSNLFGVVDWDAMKEGGTEPAAAFLMDRVYAAIAKEPTEDSPVARRAYVLGLETLRTRLELCQTPKEVVATLDEIRDELLGSQLEADEAERYEDVTDRARGMTEQIRTLEADQNKLQNAMYAASGENNKAQRDLENRVSRGWGIRPEHEQAARDAKKAYNDAMKAWASLLEKNKPAIEQLTAARTALYQERAEIMGVAKARNLNSPINRAWMSMGDKFVKALMFRSRSGSETFARHVSNALSGDPKEWEWADKKGGEVIQGAPKAPTKKRQTFALKVVDKFDRKGGRPVEVNSTRSLQQLCGFRAVQSGNWVLDDRDSSKWHVEQSAGAMMDMADVLGIDEKHLGFDGRLGLAFGARGKGGKGAATAQYEPVLRAINITKMNGGGGLGHEHFHAMDNILPGLLRGEAGAADEFGVDKPELVPEGPIRNAFVGLKKALTEGDHRLPETIKFTPRTFGNARLNLENPSNDIARRIKAAGSAEAAVLAVDAYFGNRTDTRSLKYKKNWRTIAAAYFSPEGTTEVQLNTGKGVSRFMAEAAVLDNFKEGKYWSSTPEMAARAFQSYLEDKLTAMDRQNDYLSCLADNKHHYFPEQGLPFKPYPEGEERARIGAAFDELFKTLRDGKAFEKALANTALLDSIFGGFDE
;
A
#
# COMPACT_ATOMS: atom_id res chain seq x y z
N MET A 1 -72.83 -15.18 3.81
CA MET A 1 -73.17 -16.22 2.80
C MET A 1 -72.26 -17.41 3.03
N GLN A 2 -72.80 -18.60 3.31
CA GLN A 2 -72.00 -19.82 3.37
C GLN A 2 -71.59 -20.19 1.93
N ILE A 3 -70.27 -20.22 1.69
CA ILE A 3 -69.69 -20.62 0.41
C ILE A 3 -70.10 -22.07 0.12
N SER A 4 -70.58 -22.35 -1.10
CA SER A 4 -71.03 -23.70 -1.46
C SER A 4 -69.87 -24.72 -1.34
N PRO A 5 -70.13 -26.00 -1.05
CA PRO A 5 -69.07 -27.01 -0.94
C PRO A 5 -68.17 -27.10 -2.18
N ILE A 6 -68.74 -26.93 -3.37
CA ILE A 6 -68.02 -26.93 -4.65
C ILE A 6 -67.10 -25.71 -4.77
N GLU A 7 -67.58 -24.54 -4.37
CA GLU A 7 -66.82 -23.30 -4.44
C GLU A 7 -65.73 -23.23 -3.35
N LYS A 8 -65.99 -23.83 -2.18
CA LYS A 8 -65.00 -24.04 -1.12
C LYS A 8 -63.88 -24.97 -1.58
N ALA A 9 -64.20 -26.07 -2.27
CA ALA A 9 -63.20 -26.98 -2.85
C ALA A 9 -62.37 -26.30 -3.95
N ARG A 10 -63.00 -25.50 -4.82
CA ARG A 10 -62.32 -24.75 -5.89
C ARG A 10 -61.36 -23.68 -5.34
N LEU A 11 -61.79 -22.93 -4.33
CA LEU A 11 -60.97 -21.92 -3.64
C LEU A 11 -59.82 -22.55 -2.86
N SER A 12 -60.05 -23.70 -2.22
CA SER A 12 -59.00 -24.44 -1.48
C SER A 12 -57.94 -25.02 -2.42
N SER A 13 -58.35 -25.56 -3.57
CA SER A 13 -57.43 -26.04 -4.62
C SER A 13 -56.60 -24.91 -5.22
N ARG A 14 -57.23 -23.74 -5.49
CA ARG A 14 -56.52 -22.54 -5.97
C ARG A 14 -55.50 -22.02 -4.95
N LEU A 15 -55.85 -22.04 -3.65
CA LEU A 15 -54.95 -21.65 -2.57
C LEU A 15 -53.74 -22.58 -2.45
N LEU A 16 -53.93 -23.89 -2.64
CA LEU A 16 -52.85 -24.88 -2.70
C LEU A 16 -51.93 -24.69 -3.91
N ALA A 17 -52.49 -24.40 -5.09
CA ALA A 17 -51.70 -24.11 -6.29
C ALA A 17 -50.86 -22.83 -6.13
N LEU A 18 -51.44 -21.76 -5.57
CA LEU A 18 -50.71 -20.51 -5.27
C LEU A 18 -49.61 -20.72 -4.24
N ARG A 19 -49.84 -21.58 -3.23
CA ARG A 19 -48.82 -21.98 -2.25
C ARG A 19 -47.66 -22.72 -2.93
N GLN A 20 -47.95 -23.65 -3.83
CA GLN A 20 -46.90 -24.37 -4.57
C GLN A 20 -46.08 -23.43 -5.47
N MET A 21 -46.72 -22.43 -6.10
CA MET A 21 -46.04 -21.42 -6.93
C MET A 21 -45.17 -20.43 -6.12
N LEU A 22 -45.58 -20.09 -4.90
CA LEU A 22 -44.82 -19.22 -4.00
C LEU A 22 -43.60 -19.94 -3.39
N ILE A 23 -43.70 -21.24 -3.16
CA ILE A 23 -42.64 -22.07 -2.56
C ILE A 23 -41.64 -22.59 -3.61
N SER A 24 -42.04 -22.73 -4.88
CA SER A 24 -41.16 -23.27 -5.94
C SER A 24 -40.02 -22.34 -6.38
N GLY A 25 -39.94 -21.11 -5.85
CA GLY A 25 -38.86 -20.16 -6.13
C GLY A 25 -38.87 -19.51 -7.53
N ALA A 26 -39.77 -19.93 -8.43
CA ALA A 26 -39.76 -19.54 -9.84
C ALA A 26 -40.43 -18.18 -10.16
N LEU A 27 -41.05 -17.50 -9.18
CA LEU A 27 -41.79 -16.24 -9.37
C LEU A 27 -40.94 -14.99 -9.14
N LYS A 28 -41.10 -13.97 -10.01
CA LYS A 28 -40.47 -12.64 -9.83
C LYS A 28 -41.17 -11.83 -8.72
N ALA A 29 -40.52 -10.79 -8.18
CA ALA A 29 -40.98 -10.04 -7.01
C ALA A 29 -42.42 -9.50 -7.13
N LEU A 30 -42.79 -8.91 -8.27
CA LEU A 30 -44.15 -8.40 -8.50
C LEU A 30 -45.21 -9.52 -8.61
N GLU A 31 -44.80 -10.68 -9.11
CA GLU A 31 -45.66 -11.87 -9.24
C GLU A 31 -45.86 -12.54 -7.89
N LYS A 32 -44.83 -12.54 -7.02
CA LYS A 32 -44.94 -12.96 -5.62
C LYS A 32 -45.92 -12.07 -4.84
N VAL A 33 -45.88 -10.75 -5.02
CA VAL A 33 -46.81 -9.82 -4.37
C VAL A 33 -48.26 -10.07 -4.82
N ARG A 34 -48.49 -10.27 -6.12
CA ARG A 34 -49.83 -10.57 -6.67
C ARG A 34 -50.35 -11.94 -6.22
N ALA A 35 -49.52 -12.98 -6.26
CA ALA A 35 -49.88 -14.31 -5.80
C ALA A 35 -50.17 -14.36 -4.29
N SER A 36 -49.40 -13.62 -3.48
CA SER A 36 -49.64 -13.48 -2.05
C SER A 36 -50.93 -12.71 -1.73
N ALA A 37 -51.23 -11.65 -2.47
CA ALA A 37 -52.49 -10.89 -2.34
C ALA A 37 -53.72 -11.74 -2.73
N GLU A 38 -53.63 -12.52 -3.82
CA GLU A 38 -54.69 -13.45 -4.24
C GLU A 38 -54.90 -14.56 -3.19
N ALA A 39 -53.81 -15.10 -2.62
CA ALA A 39 -53.88 -16.09 -1.54
C ALA A 39 -54.53 -15.53 -0.26
N LEU A 40 -54.22 -14.29 0.12
CA LEU A 40 -54.83 -13.60 1.26
C LEU A 40 -56.33 -13.34 1.05
N ALA A 41 -56.74 -12.93 -0.16
CA ALA A 41 -58.14 -12.71 -0.51
C ALA A 41 -58.96 -14.02 -0.52
N ILE A 42 -58.39 -15.11 -1.03
CA ILE A 42 -59.00 -16.44 -1.02
C ILE A 42 -59.12 -16.97 0.42
N ARG A 43 -58.09 -16.77 1.25
CA ARG A 43 -58.09 -17.14 2.67
C ARG A 43 -59.17 -16.38 3.44
N SER A 44 -59.28 -15.07 3.26
CA SER A 44 -60.33 -14.25 3.88
C SER A 44 -61.74 -14.72 3.49
N LYS A 45 -61.96 -15.11 2.23
CA LYS A 45 -63.23 -15.71 1.78
C LYS A 45 -63.50 -17.07 2.45
N LEU A 46 -62.48 -17.94 2.57
CA LEU A 46 -62.63 -19.27 3.17
C LEU A 46 -62.82 -19.25 4.70
N THR A 47 -62.24 -18.26 5.40
CA THR A 47 -62.20 -18.22 6.88
C THR A 47 -63.08 -17.15 7.53
N GLY A 48 -63.62 -16.21 6.75
CA GLY A 48 -64.68 -15.29 7.20
C GLY A 48 -64.27 -14.19 8.20
N GLN A 49 -62.98 -13.87 8.36
CA GLN A 49 -62.52 -12.78 9.24
C GLN A 49 -61.98 -11.57 8.43
N PRO A 50 -62.42 -10.33 8.73
CA PRO A 50 -61.87 -9.11 8.13
C PRO A 50 -60.72 -8.49 8.96
N LEU A 51 -59.84 -7.73 8.30
CA LEU A 51 -58.71 -6.97 8.87
C LEU A 51 -58.97 -5.46 8.69
N THR A 52 -58.67 -4.64 9.70
CA THR A 52 -58.81 -3.16 9.65
C THR A 52 -57.52 -2.45 10.09
N ALA A 53 -57.28 -1.25 9.53
CA ALA A 53 -56.14 -0.34 9.77
C ALA A 53 -56.64 0.98 10.45
N PRO A 54 -55.77 1.83 11.05
CA PRO A 54 -56.13 2.69 12.19
C PRO A 54 -56.64 4.10 11.81
N GLN A 55 -57.41 4.71 12.73
CA GLN A 55 -57.72 6.15 12.78
C GLN A 55 -57.39 6.75 14.16
N VAL A 56 -57.09 8.06 14.15
CA VAL A 56 -56.66 8.93 15.26
C VAL A 56 -57.86 9.53 15.99
N ASP A 57 -57.79 9.70 17.33
CA ASP A 57 -58.75 10.48 18.12
C ASP A 57 -58.00 11.40 19.13
N PRO A 58 -58.43 12.66 19.36
CA PRO A 58 -57.70 13.65 20.14
C PRO A 58 -58.20 13.72 21.58
N VAL A 59 -57.26 13.97 22.50
CA VAL A 59 -57.50 14.35 23.90
C VAL A 59 -58.04 13.24 24.80
N THR A 60 -57.11 12.39 25.24
CA THR A 60 -56.97 12.12 26.68
C THR A 60 -55.61 12.64 27.10
N ALA A 61 -55.60 13.90 27.56
CA ALA A 61 -54.45 14.50 28.19
C ALA A 61 -54.32 13.98 29.64
N ALA A 62 -53.07 13.74 30.02
CA ALA A 62 -52.57 13.33 31.33
C ALA A 62 -52.67 11.82 31.65
N GLU A 63 -51.50 11.23 31.93
CA GLU A 63 -51.26 9.88 32.46
C GLU A 63 -51.17 8.73 31.45
N GLN A 64 -50.10 8.71 30.65
CA GLN A 64 -49.40 7.49 30.25
C GLN A 64 -48.08 7.84 29.56
N ALA A 65 -46.97 7.66 30.28
CA ALA A 65 -45.69 7.43 29.65
C ALA A 65 -45.83 6.15 28.83
N ALA A 66 -45.74 6.27 27.50
CA ALA A 66 -45.74 5.12 26.61
C ALA A 66 -44.55 4.24 26.98
N ASP A 67 -44.84 3.06 27.51
CA ASP A 67 -43.86 1.98 27.65
C ASP A 67 -43.44 1.56 26.25
N ASP A 68 -42.28 2.04 25.81
CA ASP A 68 -41.63 1.71 24.55
C ASP A 68 -41.04 0.28 24.56
N GLY A 69 -41.30 -0.50 25.63
CA GLY A 69 -40.73 -1.82 25.88
C GLY A 69 -39.24 -1.76 26.21
N LEU A 70 -38.67 -0.56 26.35
CA LEU A 70 -37.28 -0.32 26.68
C LEU A 70 -37.16 0.11 28.14
N SER A 71 -36.17 -0.45 28.81
CA SER A 71 -35.89 -0.15 30.21
C SER A 71 -34.83 0.92 30.33
N ASP A 72 -34.97 1.80 31.32
CA ASP A 72 -33.92 2.74 31.69
C ASP A 72 -32.91 2.14 32.71
N ASP A 73 -33.09 0.88 33.13
CA ASP A 73 -32.15 0.13 33.97
C ASP A 73 -31.01 -0.45 33.12
N PRO A 74 -29.74 -0.04 33.34
CA PRO A 74 -28.57 -0.57 32.61
C PRO A 74 -28.38 -2.08 32.71
N ASN A 75 -28.95 -2.72 33.73
CA ASN A 75 -28.86 -4.18 33.93
C ASN A 75 -30.04 -4.93 33.28
N SER A 76 -31.00 -4.22 32.70
CA SER A 76 -32.13 -4.83 32.03
C SER A 76 -31.71 -5.40 30.66
N PRO A 77 -32.19 -6.61 30.28
CA PRO A 77 -31.96 -7.15 28.94
C PRO A 77 -32.52 -6.28 27.80
N ASN A 78 -33.43 -5.34 28.11
CA ASN A 78 -34.01 -4.38 27.16
C ASN A 78 -33.56 -2.94 27.45
N TYR A 79 -32.35 -2.74 27.96
CA TYR A 79 -31.84 -1.40 28.27
C TYR A 79 -31.86 -0.49 27.02
N ARG A 80 -32.49 0.69 27.17
CA ARG A 80 -32.76 1.67 26.10
C ARG A 80 -31.51 2.17 25.39
N TYR A 81 -30.39 2.24 26.11
CA TYR A 81 -29.10 2.68 25.56
C TYR A 81 -28.10 1.52 25.42
N ALA A 82 -28.58 0.28 25.41
CA ALA A 82 -27.74 -0.88 25.11
C ALA A 82 -27.15 -0.79 23.69
N ASP A 83 -26.01 -1.44 23.52
CA ASP A 83 -25.33 -1.54 22.23
C ASP A 83 -26.24 -2.17 21.17
N VAL A 84 -26.36 -1.50 20.02
CA VAL A 84 -27.16 -1.99 18.88
C VAL A 84 -26.22 -2.55 17.82
N GLY A 85 -25.83 -3.81 18.04
CA GLY A 85 -24.82 -4.50 17.24
C GLY A 85 -23.42 -4.38 17.82
N TYR A 86 -22.48 -5.04 17.16
CA TYR A 86 -21.12 -5.21 17.66
C TYR A 86 -20.11 -4.60 16.68
N ILE A 87 -19.37 -3.58 17.12
CA ILE A 87 -18.13 -3.12 16.47
C ILE A 87 -17.00 -3.93 17.12
N PRO A 88 -16.29 -4.78 16.36
CA PRO A 88 -15.59 -5.91 16.96
C PRO A 88 -14.53 -5.57 17.99
N GLY A 89 -14.58 -6.31 19.10
CA GLY A 89 -13.50 -6.60 20.05
C GLY A 89 -13.29 -8.13 20.18
N SER A 90 -13.25 -8.83 19.05
CA SER A 90 -13.33 -10.30 18.93
C SER A 90 -11.96 -10.99 18.99
N ARG A 91 -11.92 -12.33 18.98
CA ARG A 91 -10.73 -13.21 18.77
C ARG A 91 -9.71 -12.67 17.75
N LYS A 92 -10.21 -11.93 16.77
CA LYS A 92 -9.43 -11.17 15.78
C LYS A 92 -8.62 -10.01 16.35
N GLU A 93 -9.16 -9.20 17.27
CA GLU A 93 -8.40 -8.17 17.98
C GLU A 93 -7.35 -8.78 18.90
N GLU A 94 -7.60 -9.95 19.49
CA GLU A 94 -6.59 -10.72 20.23
C GLU A 94 -5.48 -11.21 19.29
N ALA A 95 -5.84 -11.76 18.12
CA ALA A 95 -4.88 -12.19 17.12
C ALA A 95 -4.05 -11.02 16.57
N ALA A 96 -4.69 -9.89 16.24
CA ALA A 96 -4.05 -8.66 15.83
C ALA A 96 -3.18 -8.07 16.95
N GLY A 97 -3.69 -8.10 18.18
CA GLY A 97 -3.00 -7.67 19.40
C GLY A 97 -1.75 -8.50 19.67
N ALA A 98 -1.81 -9.82 19.49
CA ALA A 98 -0.67 -10.72 19.60
C ALA A 98 0.42 -10.39 18.58
N ILE A 99 0.05 -10.10 17.33
CA ILE A 99 1.00 -9.67 16.29
C ILE A 99 1.66 -8.34 16.67
N ARG A 100 0.86 -7.35 17.08
CA ARG A 100 1.36 -6.03 17.50
C ARG A 100 2.26 -6.13 18.74
N LYS A 101 1.93 -7.01 19.68
CA LYS A 101 2.71 -7.27 20.90
C LYS A 101 4.05 -7.90 20.55
N ALA A 102 4.07 -8.96 19.75
CA ALA A 102 5.31 -9.61 19.32
C ALA A 102 6.24 -8.64 18.57
N ARG A 103 5.66 -7.77 17.71
CA ARG A 103 6.41 -6.68 17.08
C ARG A 103 7.05 -5.75 18.11
N ALA A 104 6.29 -5.31 19.12
CA ALA A 104 6.79 -4.42 20.16
C ALA A 104 7.91 -5.07 21.00
N GLU A 105 7.85 -6.39 21.17
CA GLU A 105 8.87 -7.21 21.82
C GLU A 105 10.06 -7.53 20.90
N GLY A 106 10.00 -7.16 19.61
CA GLY A 106 11.03 -7.50 18.62
C GLY A 106 11.09 -8.99 18.27
N ARG A 107 10.07 -9.77 18.64
CA ARG A 107 10.02 -11.22 18.43
C ARG A 107 9.59 -11.55 17.01
N MET A 108 10.25 -12.54 16.38
CA MET A 108 9.77 -13.12 15.12
C MET A 108 8.50 -13.94 15.37
N LEU A 109 7.51 -13.80 14.49
CA LEU A 109 6.30 -14.60 14.51
C LEU A 109 6.41 -15.77 13.53
N ARG A 110 6.04 -16.95 14.01
CA ARG A 110 5.90 -18.16 13.19
C ARG A 110 4.48 -18.29 12.64
N GLY A 111 4.30 -19.13 11.62
CA GLY A 111 2.95 -19.45 11.12
C GLY A 111 2.02 -19.97 12.22
N SER A 112 2.54 -20.72 13.20
CA SER A 112 1.79 -21.24 14.35
C SER A 112 1.39 -20.17 15.37
N ASP A 113 2.06 -19.02 15.38
CA ASP A 113 1.80 -17.94 16.35
C ASP A 113 0.65 -17.04 15.91
N ILE A 114 0.13 -17.25 14.70
CA ILE A 114 -0.85 -16.40 14.04
C ILE A 114 -2.15 -17.18 13.85
N ASP A 115 -3.21 -16.67 14.44
CA ASP A 115 -4.57 -17.13 14.15
C ASP A 115 -5.01 -16.56 12.79
N PHE A 116 -4.59 -17.22 11.71
CA PHE A 116 -4.89 -16.80 10.35
C PHE A 116 -6.40 -16.79 10.08
N ASP A 117 -7.15 -17.72 10.66
CA ASP A 117 -8.59 -17.79 10.44
C ASP A 117 -9.25 -16.54 11.03
N ALA A 118 -8.85 -16.13 12.24
CA ALA A 118 -9.36 -14.92 12.88
C ALA A 118 -8.95 -13.61 12.16
N ILE A 119 -7.69 -13.47 11.70
CA ILE A 119 -7.29 -12.22 11.02
C ILE A 119 -7.90 -12.09 9.61
N GLU A 120 -8.11 -13.21 8.90
CA GLU A 120 -8.67 -13.21 7.54
C GLU A 120 -10.19 -12.95 7.52
N GLU A 121 -10.89 -12.99 8.67
CA GLU A 121 -12.26 -12.45 8.82
C GLU A 121 -12.35 -10.97 8.40
N THR A 122 -11.24 -10.23 8.39
CA THR A 122 -11.17 -8.93 7.71
C THR A 122 -9.91 -8.84 6.86
N PRO A 123 -10.01 -9.12 5.55
CA PRO A 123 -8.85 -9.15 4.65
C PRO A 123 -8.00 -7.87 4.69
N ARG A 124 -8.61 -6.71 4.94
CA ARG A 124 -7.89 -5.44 5.11
C ARG A 124 -6.96 -5.41 6.32
N GLU A 125 -7.45 -5.92 7.45
CA GLU A 125 -6.64 -5.98 8.67
C GLU A 125 -5.56 -7.04 8.53
N ALA A 126 -5.89 -8.21 7.96
CA ALA A 126 -4.90 -9.23 7.61
C ALA A 126 -3.78 -8.65 6.74
N ARG A 127 -4.11 -7.87 5.69
CA ARG A 127 -3.11 -7.20 4.85
C ARG A 127 -2.23 -6.22 5.64
N ALA A 128 -2.82 -5.40 6.50
CA ALA A 128 -2.08 -4.43 7.31
C ALA A 128 -1.18 -5.10 8.38
N LEU A 129 -1.57 -6.29 8.86
CA LEU A 129 -0.86 -7.05 9.87
C LEU A 129 0.25 -7.92 9.28
N VAL A 130 0.01 -8.58 8.14
CA VAL A 130 0.94 -9.50 7.48
C VAL A 130 1.94 -8.72 6.62
N VAL A 131 2.80 -7.98 7.29
CA VAL A 131 3.90 -7.20 6.70
C VAL A 131 5.20 -7.50 7.43
N LYS A 132 6.34 -7.39 6.72
CA LYS A 132 7.66 -7.72 7.25
C LYS A 132 7.95 -7.07 8.61
N SER A 133 7.62 -5.80 8.76
CA SER A 133 7.91 -5.04 9.99
C SER A 133 7.16 -5.52 11.23
N ASN A 134 6.10 -6.31 11.05
CA ASN A 134 5.33 -6.88 12.15
C ASN A 134 5.77 -8.31 12.46
N LEU A 135 6.28 -9.03 11.46
CA LEU A 135 6.48 -10.48 11.51
C LEU A 135 7.95 -10.88 11.68
N PHE A 136 8.87 -10.13 11.07
CA PHE A 136 10.27 -10.54 10.92
C PHE A 136 11.08 -10.45 12.21
N GLY A 137 10.63 -9.66 13.19
CA GLY A 137 11.35 -9.41 14.45
C GLY A 137 12.65 -8.61 14.27
N VAL A 138 13.35 -8.41 15.39
CA VAL A 138 14.70 -7.83 15.44
C VAL A 138 15.71 -8.97 15.31
N VAL A 139 16.76 -8.74 14.53
CA VAL A 139 17.88 -9.68 14.39
C VAL A 139 18.89 -9.40 15.49
N ASP A 140 19.24 -10.44 16.24
CA ASP A 140 20.21 -10.36 17.32
C ASP A 140 21.63 -10.57 16.79
N TRP A 141 22.19 -9.48 16.26
CA TRP A 141 23.53 -9.47 15.68
C TRP A 141 24.63 -9.74 16.72
N ASP A 142 24.39 -9.34 17.97
CA ASP A 142 25.34 -9.56 19.06
C ASP A 142 25.41 -11.04 19.42
N ALA A 143 24.26 -11.71 19.55
CA ALA A 143 24.24 -13.17 19.78
C ALA A 143 24.90 -13.96 18.63
N MET A 144 24.74 -13.53 17.37
CA MET A 144 25.44 -14.15 16.24
C MET A 144 26.96 -13.94 16.31
N LYS A 145 27.38 -12.72 16.66
CA LYS A 145 28.79 -12.38 16.83
C LYS A 145 29.42 -13.22 17.95
N GLU A 146 28.73 -13.35 19.09
CA GLU A 146 29.14 -14.21 20.20
C GLU A 146 29.14 -15.71 19.83
N GLY A 147 28.18 -16.12 18.99
CA GLY A 147 28.07 -17.47 18.41
C GLY A 147 29.10 -17.80 17.33
N GLY A 148 30.02 -16.89 17.02
CA GLY A 148 31.13 -17.11 16.08
C GLY A 148 30.80 -16.87 14.61
N THR A 149 29.67 -16.23 14.29
CA THR A 149 29.36 -15.85 12.90
C THR A 149 30.35 -14.81 12.39
N GLU A 150 30.85 -14.99 11.17
CA GLU A 150 31.75 -14.04 10.52
C GLU A 150 31.02 -12.73 10.16
N PRO A 151 31.64 -11.55 10.33
CA PRO A 151 31.02 -10.27 9.96
C PRO A 151 30.59 -10.20 8.49
N ALA A 152 31.35 -10.83 7.59
CA ALA A 152 31.00 -10.93 6.17
C ALA A 152 29.76 -11.81 5.91
N ALA A 153 29.56 -12.86 6.70
CA ALA A 153 28.39 -13.74 6.60
C ALA A 153 27.13 -12.98 7.05
N ALA A 154 27.19 -12.36 8.24
CA ALA A 154 26.10 -11.56 8.79
C ALA A 154 25.75 -10.36 7.88
N PHE A 155 26.75 -9.72 7.26
CA PHE A 155 26.52 -8.66 6.28
C PHE A 155 25.72 -9.16 5.08
N LEU A 156 26.06 -10.35 4.57
CA LEU A 156 25.37 -10.94 3.44
C LEU A 156 23.92 -11.29 3.80
N MET A 157 23.67 -11.83 5.00
CA MET A 157 22.32 -12.05 5.52
C MET A 157 21.50 -10.74 5.57
N ASP A 158 22.08 -9.65 6.09
CA ASP A 158 21.38 -8.35 6.13
C ASP A 158 21.02 -7.85 4.72
N ARG A 159 21.88 -8.08 3.72
CA ARG A 159 21.57 -7.75 2.32
C ARG A 159 20.44 -8.61 1.76
N VAL A 160 20.38 -9.90 2.10
CA VAL A 160 19.24 -10.76 1.75
C VAL A 160 17.97 -10.24 2.41
N TYR A 161 18.01 -9.94 3.71
CA TYR A 161 16.88 -9.41 4.44
C TYR A 161 16.39 -8.09 3.83
N ALA A 162 17.29 -7.17 3.46
CA ALA A 162 16.94 -5.92 2.81
C ALA A 162 16.26 -6.09 1.43
N ALA A 163 16.42 -7.25 0.78
CA ALA A 163 15.81 -7.56 -0.51
C ALA A 163 14.36 -8.07 -0.40
N ILE A 164 13.92 -8.49 0.79
CA ILE A 164 12.56 -8.98 1.05
C ILE A 164 11.54 -7.85 0.86
N ALA A 165 10.45 -8.10 0.14
CA ALA A 165 9.33 -7.18 -0.02
C ALA A 165 8.71 -6.79 1.34
N LYS A 166 8.04 -5.62 1.40
CA LYS A 166 7.39 -5.14 2.63
C LYS A 166 6.17 -5.99 3.01
N GLU A 167 5.44 -6.47 2.01
CA GLU A 167 4.21 -7.25 2.11
C GLU A 167 4.20 -8.32 1.00
N PRO A 168 3.32 -9.34 1.07
CA PRO A 168 3.20 -10.36 0.03
C PRO A 168 2.89 -9.74 -1.34
N THR A 169 3.30 -10.41 -2.42
CA THR A 169 3.05 -9.96 -3.81
C THR A 169 1.57 -9.96 -4.19
N GLU A 170 0.76 -10.78 -3.52
CA GLU A 170 -0.68 -10.92 -3.76
C GLU A 170 -1.46 -10.74 -2.45
N ASP A 171 -2.64 -10.12 -2.55
CA ASP A 171 -3.54 -9.89 -1.43
C ASP A 171 -4.53 -11.06 -1.30
N SER A 172 -4.05 -12.21 -0.82
CA SER A 172 -4.89 -13.39 -0.58
C SER A 172 -4.48 -14.13 0.71
N PRO A 173 -5.41 -14.88 1.35
CA PRO A 173 -5.09 -15.68 2.54
C PRO A 173 -3.95 -16.68 2.30
N VAL A 174 -3.91 -17.28 1.11
CA VAL A 174 -2.86 -18.24 0.72
C VAL A 174 -1.51 -17.54 0.60
N ALA A 175 -1.46 -16.37 -0.03
CA ALA A 175 -0.22 -15.59 -0.18
C ALA A 175 0.29 -15.07 1.18
N ARG A 176 -0.61 -14.67 2.09
CA ARG A 176 -0.25 -14.27 3.45
C ARG A 176 0.40 -15.40 4.24
N ARG A 177 -0.22 -16.59 4.24
CA ARG A 177 0.37 -17.78 4.90
C ARG A 177 1.72 -18.16 4.29
N ALA A 178 1.82 -18.14 2.96
CA ALA A 178 3.06 -18.40 2.24
C ALA A 178 4.16 -17.40 2.62
N TYR A 179 3.83 -16.12 2.74
CA TYR A 179 4.78 -15.07 3.13
C TYR A 179 5.30 -15.24 4.55
N VAL A 180 4.45 -15.56 5.52
CA VAL A 180 4.90 -15.86 6.90
C VAL A 180 5.82 -17.07 6.91
N LEU A 181 5.45 -18.16 6.21
CA LEU A 181 6.29 -19.35 6.07
C LEU A 181 7.65 -19.00 5.44
N GLY A 182 7.67 -18.12 4.43
CA GLY A 182 8.88 -17.66 3.77
C GLY A 182 9.81 -16.86 4.69
N LEU A 183 9.26 -15.94 5.49
CA LEU A 183 10.03 -15.18 6.49
C LEU A 183 10.62 -16.11 7.56
N GLU A 184 9.80 -17.01 8.10
CA GLU A 184 10.19 -17.98 9.13
C GLU A 184 11.29 -18.90 8.63
N THR A 185 11.09 -19.50 7.45
CA THR A 185 12.02 -20.48 6.87
C THR A 185 13.35 -19.81 6.50
N LEU A 186 13.30 -18.63 5.89
CA LEU A 186 14.50 -17.88 5.50
C LEU A 186 15.35 -17.53 6.71
N ARG A 187 14.74 -16.94 7.74
CA ARG A 187 15.45 -16.50 8.93
C ARG A 187 16.03 -17.70 9.68
N THR A 188 15.22 -18.74 9.90
CA THR A 188 15.67 -19.97 10.58
C THR A 188 16.88 -20.61 9.90
N ARG A 189 16.92 -20.65 8.56
CA ARG A 189 18.06 -21.24 7.82
C ARG A 189 19.29 -20.35 7.82
N LEU A 190 19.11 -19.04 7.56
CA LEU A 190 20.25 -18.13 7.45
C LEU A 190 20.93 -17.85 8.78
N GLU A 191 20.18 -17.79 9.89
CA GLU A 191 20.77 -17.53 11.21
C GLU A 191 21.59 -18.71 11.76
N LEU A 192 21.55 -19.88 11.10
CA LEU A 192 22.42 -21.02 11.41
C LEU A 192 23.78 -20.95 10.69
N CYS A 193 23.93 -20.09 9.68
CA CYS A 193 25.18 -19.98 8.94
C CYS A 193 26.20 -19.15 9.73
N GLN A 194 27.44 -19.64 9.80
CA GLN A 194 28.57 -18.94 10.41
C GLN A 194 29.46 -18.27 9.35
N THR A 195 29.51 -18.82 8.13
CA THR A 195 30.43 -18.35 7.08
C THR A 195 29.71 -17.83 5.83
N PRO A 196 30.32 -16.93 5.02
CA PRO A 196 29.74 -16.48 3.75
C PRO A 196 29.47 -17.63 2.77
N LYS A 197 30.27 -18.71 2.83
CA LYS A 197 30.09 -19.90 2.00
C LYS A 197 28.82 -20.66 2.36
N GLU A 198 28.54 -20.83 3.65
CA GLU A 198 27.30 -21.44 4.13
C GLU A 198 26.09 -20.60 3.73
N VAL A 199 26.14 -19.28 3.90
CA VAL A 199 25.07 -18.38 3.44
C VAL A 199 24.82 -18.57 1.95
N VAL A 200 25.87 -18.60 1.12
CA VAL A 200 25.74 -18.81 -0.33
C VAL A 200 25.17 -20.19 -0.66
N ALA A 201 25.59 -21.25 0.03
CA ALA A 201 25.07 -22.61 -0.15
C ALA A 201 23.57 -22.67 0.19
N THR A 202 23.16 -22.09 1.32
CA THR A 202 21.74 -21.98 1.70
C THR A 202 20.93 -21.18 0.67
N LEU A 203 21.49 -20.10 0.12
CA LEU A 203 20.81 -19.35 -0.96
C LEU A 203 20.70 -20.17 -2.26
N ASP A 204 21.66 -21.04 -2.56
CA ASP A 204 21.61 -21.96 -3.70
C ASP A 204 20.49 -23.00 -3.50
N GLU A 205 20.35 -23.59 -2.30
CA GLU A 205 19.24 -24.49 -1.98
C GLU A 205 17.87 -23.80 -2.09
N ILE A 206 17.74 -22.59 -1.53
CA ILE A 206 16.50 -21.79 -1.62
C ILE A 206 16.18 -21.47 -3.08
N ARG A 207 17.18 -21.15 -3.91
CA ARG A 207 16.99 -20.92 -5.35
C ARG A 207 16.46 -22.18 -6.02
N ASP A 208 17.00 -23.34 -5.68
CA ASP A 208 16.60 -24.60 -6.30
C ASP A 208 15.17 -25.01 -5.87
N GLU A 209 14.77 -24.71 -4.64
CA GLU A 209 13.36 -24.81 -4.18
C GLU A 209 12.43 -23.83 -4.92
N LEU A 210 12.87 -22.59 -5.12
CA LEU A 210 12.14 -21.57 -5.90
C LEU A 210 11.97 -22.00 -7.37
N LEU A 211 12.98 -22.65 -7.96
CA LEU A 211 12.94 -23.15 -9.33
C LEU A 211 12.26 -24.52 -9.48
N GLY A 212 11.95 -25.17 -8.36
CA GLY A 212 11.40 -26.52 -8.32
C GLY A 212 12.36 -27.61 -8.77
N SER A 213 13.68 -27.36 -8.74
CA SER A 213 14.69 -28.28 -9.28
C SER A 213 15.19 -29.33 -8.28
N GLN A 214 14.53 -29.47 -7.12
CA GLN A 214 14.88 -30.47 -6.11
C GLN A 214 14.54 -31.89 -6.61
N LEU A 215 15.55 -32.76 -6.63
CA LEU A 215 15.42 -34.15 -7.07
C LEU A 215 15.24 -35.06 -5.85
N GLU A 216 14.40 -36.10 -5.98
CA GLU A 216 14.41 -37.21 -5.01
C GLU A 216 15.69 -38.03 -5.14
N ALA A 217 15.99 -38.88 -4.15
CA ALA A 217 17.22 -39.65 -4.13
C ALA A 217 17.43 -40.52 -5.39
N ASP A 218 16.37 -41.17 -5.88
CA ASP A 218 16.41 -42.01 -7.08
C ASP A 218 16.46 -41.19 -8.39
N GLU A 219 15.88 -39.99 -8.40
CA GLU A 219 15.97 -39.05 -9.51
C GLU A 219 17.37 -38.45 -9.61
N ALA A 220 17.99 -38.13 -8.47
CA ALA A 220 19.35 -37.61 -8.36
C ALA A 220 20.38 -38.64 -8.85
N GLU A 221 20.27 -39.89 -8.41
CA GLU A 221 21.14 -41.00 -8.86
C GLU A 221 21.06 -41.18 -10.38
N ARG A 222 19.83 -41.19 -10.94
CA ARG A 222 19.62 -41.27 -12.39
C ARG A 222 20.18 -40.05 -13.13
N TYR A 223 19.97 -38.84 -12.59
CA TYR A 223 20.49 -37.61 -13.17
C TYR A 223 22.03 -37.63 -13.25
N GLU A 224 22.69 -38.13 -12.21
CA GLU A 224 24.15 -38.25 -12.14
C GLU A 224 24.67 -39.30 -13.14
N ASP A 225 24.09 -40.50 -13.20
CA ASP A 225 24.45 -41.54 -14.18
C ASP A 225 24.37 -41.01 -15.62
N VAL A 226 23.24 -40.40 -15.98
CA VAL A 226 23.03 -39.84 -17.32
C VAL A 226 24.05 -38.74 -17.62
N THR A 227 24.40 -37.93 -16.63
CA THR A 227 25.39 -36.85 -16.76
C THR A 227 26.80 -37.41 -16.98
N ASP A 228 27.21 -38.43 -16.22
CA ASP A 228 28.53 -39.04 -16.34
C ASP A 228 28.68 -39.82 -17.65
N ARG A 229 27.65 -40.54 -18.10
CA ARG A 229 27.62 -41.19 -19.42
C ARG A 229 27.76 -40.18 -20.55
N ALA A 230 27.04 -39.05 -20.48
CA ALA A 230 27.15 -37.98 -21.46
C ALA A 230 28.55 -37.30 -21.46
N ARG A 231 29.16 -37.17 -20.28
CA ARG A 231 30.55 -36.68 -20.13
C ARG A 231 31.54 -37.65 -20.79
N GLY A 232 31.39 -38.95 -20.56
CA GLY A 232 32.21 -39.99 -21.19
C GLY A 232 32.14 -39.95 -22.72
N MET A 233 30.94 -39.81 -23.30
CA MET A 233 30.77 -39.66 -24.75
C MET A 233 31.42 -38.38 -25.29
N THR A 234 31.36 -37.29 -24.54
CA THR A 234 32.00 -36.02 -24.93
C THR A 234 33.51 -36.16 -25.00
N GLU A 235 34.12 -36.90 -24.07
CA GLU A 235 35.56 -37.14 -24.07
C GLU A 235 36.01 -38.02 -25.24
N GLN A 236 35.21 -39.03 -25.61
CA GLN A 236 35.46 -39.85 -26.79
C GLN A 236 35.40 -39.02 -28.08
N ILE A 237 34.41 -38.14 -28.22
CA ILE A 237 34.32 -37.21 -29.37
C ILE A 237 35.57 -36.31 -29.43
N ARG A 238 35.94 -35.69 -28.29
CA ARG A 238 37.13 -34.83 -28.22
C ARG A 238 38.41 -35.56 -28.62
N THR A 239 38.55 -36.83 -28.25
CA THR A 239 39.71 -37.65 -28.62
C THR A 239 39.78 -37.85 -30.14
N LEU A 240 38.65 -38.19 -30.78
CA LEU A 240 38.58 -38.36 -32.24
C LEU A 240 38.85 -37.06 -33.01
N GLU A 241 38.35 -35.93 -32.48
CA GLU A 241 38.57 -34.60 -33.06
C GLU A 241 40.02 -34.10 -32.86
N ALA A 242 40.68 -34.48 -31.76
CA ALA A 242 42.06 -34.09 -31.49
C ALA A 242 43.02 -34.60 -32.58
N ASP A 243 42.82 -35.83 -33.06
CA ASP A 243 43.64 -36.41 -34.13
C ASP A 243 43.33 -35.77 -35.50
N GLN A 244 42.08 -35.42 -35.76
CA GLN A 244 41.68 -34.65 -36.94
C GLN A 244 42.35 -33.27 -36.93
N ASN A 245 42.33 -32.57 -35.79
CA ASN A 245 42.94 -31.25 -35.62
C ASN A 245 44.46 -31.29 -35.83
N LYS A 246 45.15 -32.36 -35.41
CA LYS A 246 46.59 -32.53 -35.69
C LYS A 246 46.88 -32.60 -37.19
N LEU A 247 46.13 -33.42 -37.94
CA LEU A 247 46.31 -33.53 -39.39
C LEU A 247 45.89 -32.25 -40.12
N GLN A 248 44.86 -31.57 -39.63
CA GLN A 248 44.42 -30.28 -40.16
C GLN A 248 45.53 -29.22 -40.03
N ASN A 249 46.17 -29.14 -38.85
CA ASN A 249 47.29 -28.23 -38.62
C ASN A 249 48.49 -28.56 -39.52
N ALA A 250 48.80 -29.85 -39.71
CA ALA A 250 49.86 -30.28 -40.62
C ALA A 250 49.56 -29.91 -42.09
N MET A 251 48.30 -30.08 -42.52
CA MET A 251 47.83 -29.67 -43.84
C MET A 251 47.94 -28.16 -44.03
N TYR A 252 47.55 -27.34 -43.04
CA TYR A 252 47.69 -25.88 -43.12
C TYR A 252 49.16 -25.44 -43.18
N ALA A 253 50.05 -26.09 -42.43
CA ALA A 253 51.49 -25.84 -42.53
C ALA A 253 52.02 -26.17 -43.94
N ALA A 254 51.67 -27.34 -44.49
CA ALA A 254 52.03 -27.73 -45.85
C ALA A 254 51.44 -26.80 -46.92
N SER A 255 50.23 -26.29 -46.70
CA SER A 255 49.60 -25.28 -47.56
C SER A 255 50.39 -23.97 -47.58
N GLY A 256 50.86 -23.51 -46.41
CA GLY A 256 51.72 -22.34 -46.28
C GLY A 256 53.02 -22.48 -47.09
N GLU A 257 53.71 -23.61 -46.94
CA GLU A 257 54.94 -23.90 -47.69
C GLU A 257 54.70 -24.02 -49.20
N ASN A 258 53.63 -24.69 -49.62
CA ASN A 258 53.23 -24.74 -51.03
C ASN A 258 52.97 -23.34 -51.59
N ASN A 259 52.18 -22.51 -50.90
CA ASN A 259 51.87 -21.16 -51.35
C ASN A 259 53.14 -20.29 -51.47
N LYS A 260 54.11 -20.46 -50.57
CA LYS A 260 55.40 -19.78 -50.63
C LYS A 260 56.23 -20.25 -51.83
N ALA A 261 56.40 -21.56 -52.00
CA ALA A 261 57.20 -22.12 -53.10
C ALA A 261 56.62 -21.77 -54.49
N GLN A 262 55.28 -21.78 -54.63
CA GLN A 262 54.61 -21.35 -55.86
C GLN A 262 54.83 -19.85 -56.14
N ARG A 263 54.67 -19.01 -55.12
CA ARG A 263 54.87 -17.56 -55.23
C ARG A 263 56.32 -17.20 -55.59
N ASP A 264 57.30 -17.89 -55.01
CA ASP A 264 58.72 -17.67 -55.32
C ASP A 264 59.04 -18.04 -56.77
N LEU A 265 58.44 -19.10 -57.30
CA LEU A 265 58.56 -19.49 -58.71
C LEU A 265 57.89 -18.45 -59.64
N GLU A 266 56.65 -18.03 -59.35
CA GLU A 266 55.94 -16.98 -60.10
C GLU A 266 56.68 -15.63 -60.09
N ASN A 267 57.27 -15.24 -58.95
CA ASN A 267 58.08 -14.03 -58.84
C ASN A 267 59.34 -14.11 -59.72
N ARG A 268 59.98 -15.27 -59.80
CA ARG A 268 61.13 -15.47 -60.69
C ARG A 268 60.74 -15.32 -62.16
N VAL A 269 59.62 -15.93 -62.56
CA VAL A 269 59.07 -15.83 -63.93
C VAL A 269 58.74 -14.37 -64.27
N SER A 270 57.97 -13.69 -63.42
CA SER A 270 57.51 -12.31 -63.66
C SER A 270 58.62 -11.26 -63.64
N ARG A 271 59.70 -11.49 -62.88
CA ARG A 271 60.85 -10.57 -62.78
C ARG A 271 62.01 -10.90 -63.72
N GLY A 272 61.86 -11.92 -64.58
CA GLY A 272 62.91 -12.36 -65.52
C GLY A 272 64.16 -12.92 -64.83
N TRP A 273 64.03 -13.44 -63.60
CA TRP A 273 65.14 -14.05 -62.88
C TRP A 273 65.42 -15.47 -63.40
N GLY A 274 66.69 -15.89 -63.41
CA GLY A 274 67.05 -17.24 -63.87
C GLY A 274 66.31 -18.34 -63.09
N ILE A 275 65.66 -19.25 -63.81
CA ILE A 275 64.96 -20.40 -63.24
C ILE A 275 65.87 -21.62 -63.38
N ARG A 276 66.16 -22.28 -62.26
CA ARG A 276 66.94 -23.51 -62.19
C ARG A 276 66.01 -24.69 -61.89
N PRO A 277 66.38 -25.93 -62.25
CA PRO A 277 65.57 -27.12 -61.99
C PRO A 277 65.15 -27.28 -60.52
N GLU A 278 66.02 -26.85 -59.59
CA GLU A 278 65.78 -26.85 -58.14
C GLU A 278 64.55 -26.00 -57.71
N HIS A 279 64.23 -24.91 -58.41
CA HIS A 279 63.09 -24.05 -58.08
C HIS A 279 61.75 -24.67 -58.50
N GLU A 280 61.71 -25.28 -59.69
CA GLU A 280 60.53 -26.01 -60.13
C GLU A 280 60.31 -27.29 -59.30
N GLN A 281 61.40 -27.97 -58.93
CA GLN A 281 61.34 -29.16 -58.09
C GLN A 281 60.78 -28.83 -56.70
N ALA A 282 61.25 -27.75 -56.07
CA ALA A 282 60.72 -27.30 -54.78
C ALA A 282 59.20 -26.99 -54.83
N ALA A 283 58.72 -26.34 -55.89
CA ALA A 283 57.29 -26.07 -56.07
C ALA A 283 56.47 -27.34 -56.30
N ARG A 284 57.00 -28.31 -57.06
CA ARG A 284 56.38 -29.65 -57.26
C ARG A 284 56.30 -30.44 -55.96
N ASP A 285 57.39 -30.49 -55.20
CA ASP A 285 57.49 -31.25 -53.95
C ASP A 285 56.58 -30.66 -52.86
N ALA A 286 56.55 -29.33 -52.72
CA ALA A 286 55.67 -28.66 -51.77
C ALA A 286 54.17 -28.87 -52.12
N LYS A 287 53.82 -28.85 -53.41
CA LYS A 287 52.45 -29.14 -53.86
C LYS A 287 52.04 -30.59 -53.61
N LYS A 288 52.96 -31.54 -53.82
CA LYS A 288 52.73 -32.94 -53.49
C LYS A 288 52.54 -33.13 -51.98
N ALA A 289 53.40 -32.54 -51.16
CA ALA A 289 53.29 -32.62 -49.70
C ALA A 289 51.96 -32.06 -49.18
N TYR A 290 51.50 -30.93 -49.72
CA TYR A 290 50.17 -30.38 -49.40
C TYR A 290 49.04 -31.34 -49.79
N ASN A 291 49.06 -31.88 -51.01
CA ASN A 291 48.02 -32.83 -51.46
C ASN A 291 48.00 -34.11 -50.61
N ASP A 292 49.16 -34.63 -50.23
CA ASP A 292 49.28 -35.81 -49.38
C ASP A 292 48.72 -35.53 -47.97
N ALA A 293 49.05 -34.37 -47.39
CA ALA A 293 48.52 -33.94 -46.09
C ALA A 293 46.99 -33.72 -46.12
N MET A 294 46.47 -33.11 -47.21
CA MET A 294 45.03 -32.90 -47.40
C MET A 294 44.29 -34.23 -47.53
N LYS A 295 44.83 -35.19 -48.29
CA LYS A 295 44.25 -36.54 -48.41
C LYS A 295 44.26 -37.29 -47.08
N ALA A 296 45.34 -37.18 -46.30
CA ALA A 296 45.45 -37.80 -44.98
C ALA A 296 44.39 -37.25 -44.00
N TRP A 297 44.22 -35.92 -43.97
CA TRP A 297 43.19 -35.26 -43.16
C TRP A 297 41.77 -35.65 -43.62
N ALA A 298 41.48 -35.58 -44.92
CA ALA A 298 40.16 -35.93 -45.47
C ALA A 298 39.79 -37.41 -45.19
N SER A 299 40.75 -38.33 -45.33
CA SER A 299 40.53 -39.75 -45.05
C SER A 299 40.23 -40.00 -43.56
N LEU A 300 40.88 -39.28 -42.65
CA LEU A 300 40.61 -39.41 -41.22
C LEU A 300 39.24 -38.81 -40.85
N LEU A 301 38.83 -37.71 -41.49
CA LEU A 301 37.48 -37.15 -41.34
C LEU A 301 36.42 -38.18 -41.73
N GLU A 302 36.52 -38.77 -42.93
CA GLU A 302 35.57 -39.79 -43.41
C GLU A 302 35.55 -41.02 -42.50
N LYS A 303 36.71 -41.48 -42.02
CA LYS A 303 36.83 -42.63 -41.11
C LYS A 303 36.13 -42.39 -39.77
N ASN A 304 36.31 -41.20 -39.17
CA ASN A 304 35.80 -40.91 -37.83
C ASN A 304 34.34 -40.42 -37.83
N LYS A 305 33.84 -39.91 -38.97
CA LYS A 305 32.50 -39.32 -39.09
C LYS A 305 31.37 -40.21 -38.53
N PRO A 306 31.26 -41.51 -38.87
CA PRO A 306 30.17 -42.35 -38.35
C PRO A 306 30.21 -42.50 -36.82
N ALA A 307 31.40 -42.61 -36.24
CA ALA A 307 31.56 -42.73 -34.79
C ALA A 307 31.18 -41.43 -34.05
N ILE A 308 31.60 -40.27 -34.59
CA ILE A 308 31.23 -38.96 -34.03
C ILE A 308 29.72 -38.72 -34.12
N GLU A 309 29.09 -39.06 -35.25
CA GLU A 309 27.64 -38.93 -35.43
C GLU A 309 26.88 -39.82 -34.43
N GLN A 310 27.28 -41.08 -34.27
CA GLN A 310 26.67 -42.01 -33.32
C GLN A 310 26.81 -41.54 -31.87
N LEU A 311 28.02 -41.13 -31.45
CA LEU A 311 28.27 -40.61 -30.11
C LEU A 311 27.48 -39.32 -29.84
N THR A 312 27.37 -38.45 -30.85
CA THR A 312 26.59 -37.21 -30.76
C THR A 312 25.11 -37.49 -30.59
N ALA A 313 24.56 -38.44 -31.35
CA ALA A 313 23.16 -38.85 -31.23
C ALA A 313 22.87 -39.47 -29.85
N ALA A 314 23.72 -40.38 -29.37
CA ALA A 314 23.58 -41.02 -28.06
C ALA A 314 23.69 -40.00 -26.91
N ARG A 315 24.65 -39.06 -26.98
CA ARG A 315 24.78 -37.97 -26.01
C ARG A 315 23.54 -37.07 -26.00
N THR A 316 22.97 -36.79 -27.18
CA THR A 316 21.76 -35.97 -27.30
C THR A 316 20.56 -36.64 -26.64
N ALA A 317 20.40 -37.95 -26.80
CA ALA A 317 19.36 -38.72 -26.11
C ALA A 317 19.52 -38.66 -24.58
N LEU A 318 20.74 -38.79 -24.07
CA LEU A 318 21.03 -38.61 -22.63
C LEU A 318 20.67 -37.21 -22.13
N TYR A 319 20.94 -36.16 -22.91
CA TYR A 319 20.52 -34.81 -22.52
C TYR A 319 18.99 -34.61 -22.53
N GLN A 320 18.26 -35.32 -23.39
CA GLN A 320 16.80 -35.34 -23.37
C GLN A 320 16.28 -36.05 -22.10
N GLU A 321 16.79 -37.23 -21.79
CA GLU A 321 16.46 -37.97 -20.56
C GLU A 321 16.72 -37.12 -19.31
N ARG A 322 17.87 -36.44 -19.25
CA ARG A 322 18.20 -35.51 -18.16
C ARG A 322 17.20 -34.36 -18.05
N ALA A 323 16.72 -33.82 -19.17
CA ALA A 323 15.72 -32.77 -19.20
C ALA A 323 14.34 -33.27 -18.72
N GLU A 324 13.99 -34.52 -19.04
CA GLU A 324 12.76 -35.17 -18.59
C GLU A 324 12.75 -35.40 -17.07
N ILE A 325 13.85 -35.92 -16.50
CA ILE A 325 14.01 -36.06 -15.04
C ILE A 325 13.78 -34.71 -14.35
N MET A 326 14.42 -33.67 -14.85
CA MET A 326 14.26 -32.31 -14.31
C MET A 326 12.84 -31.75 -14.52
N GLY A 327 12.19 -32.11 -15.62
CA GLY A 327 10.80 -31.74 -15.91
C GLY A 327 9.82 -32.33 -14.90
N VAL A 328 9.99 -33.60 -14.53
CA VAL A 328 9.18 -34.29 -13.52
C VAL A 328 9.34 -33.62 -12.15
N ALA A 329 10.59 -33.35 -11.73
CA ALA A 329 10.87 -32.66 -10.48
C ALA A 329 10.22 -31.28 -10.42
N LYS A 330 10.34 -30.48 -11.50
CA LYS A 330 9.70 -29.17 -11.59
C LYS A 330 8.18 -29.25 -11.53
N ALA A 331 7.57 -30.19 -12.23
CA ALA A 331 6.11 -30.37 -12.19
C ALA A 331 5.60 -30.71 -10.79
N ARG A 332 6.37 -31.47 -10.00
CA ARG A 332 6.05 -31.81 -8.61
C ARG A 332 6.24 -30.63 -7.65
N ASN A 333 7.35 -29.91 -7.78
CA ASN A 333 7.81 -28.96 -6.77
C ASN A 333 7.28 -27.54 -6.97
N LEU A 334 6.98 -27.14 -8.21
CA LEU A 334 6.35 -25.85 -8.48
C LEU A 334 4.95 -25.82 -7.85
N ASN A 335 4.58 -24.67 -7.27
CA ASN A 335 3.35 -24.49 -6.47
C ASN A 335 3.28 -25.24 -5.13
N SER A 336 4.34 -25.96 -4.73
CA SER A 336 4.45 -26.47 -3.35
C SER A 336 4.35 -25.30 -2.34
N PRO A 337 3.99 -25.56 -1.06
CA PRO A 337 3.91 -24.51 -0.05
C PRO A 337 5.20 -23.68 0.07
N ILE A 338 6.36 -24.35 -0.01
CA ILE A 338 7.67 -23.68 0.06
C ILE A 338 7.98 -22.86 -1.18
N ASN A 339 7.63 -23.36 -2.37
CA ASN A 339 7.77 -22.61 -3.61
C ASN A 339 6.93 -21.32 -3.60
N ARG A 340 5.67 -21.41 -3.14
CA ARG A 340 4.79 -20.25 -2.94
C ARG A 340 5.35 -19.28 -1.90
N ALA A 341 5.97 -19.80 -0.84
CA ALA A 341 6.63 -18.98 0.16
C ALA A 341 7.75 -18.12 -0.46
N TRP A 342 8.63 -18.71 -1.26
CA TRP A 342 9.70 -17.96 -1.94
C TRP A 342 9.19 -16.96 -2.97
N MET A 343 8.14 -17.30 -3.73
CA MET A 343 7.51 -16.39 -4.69
C MET A 343 6.91 -15.16 -4.02
N SER A 344 6.36 -15.30 -2.80
CA SER A 344 5.72 -14.20 -2.07
C SER A 344 6.69 -13.12 -1.56
N MET A 345 8.00 -13.38 -1.57
CA MET A 345 9.04 -12.50 -1.01
C MET A 345 9.43 -11.33 -1.93
N GLY A 346 8.91 -11.33 -3.16
CA GLY A 346 9.00 -10.24 -4.14
C GLY A 346 10.25 -10.24 -5.03
N ASP A 347 10.18 -9.45 -6.11
CA ASP A 347 11.14 -9.45 -7.22
C ASP A 347 12.59 -9.19 -6.81
N LYS A 348 12.82 -8.30 -5.83
CA LYS A 348 14.18 -7.98 -5.38
C LYS A 348 14.84 -9.17 -4.71
N PHE A 349 14.09 -9.90 -3.89
CA PHE A 349 14.54 -11.13 -3.25
C PHE A 349 14.83 -12.22 -4.29
N VAL A 350 13.91 -12.44 -5.25
CA VAL A 350 14.11 -13.39 -6.36
C VAL A 350 15.37 -13.05 -7.16
N LYS A 351 15.59 -11.77 -7.49
CA LYS A 351 16.82 -11.33 -8.18
C LYS A 351 18.09 -11.51 -7.36
N ALA A 352 18.00 -11.41 -6.02
CA ALA A 352 19.13 -11.69 -5.13
C ALA A 352 19.49 -13.18 -5.15
N LEU A 353 18.51 -14.09 -5.14
CA LEU A 353 18.75 -15.53 -5.30
C LEU A 353 19.35 -15.87 -6.68
N MET A 354 18.93 -15.14 -7.71
CA MET A 354 19.39 -15.32 -9.09
C MET A 354 20.70 -14.60 -9.41
N PHE A 355 21.50 -14.18 -8.42
CA PHE A 355 22.66 -13.30 -8.64
C PHE A 355 23.73 -13.79 -9.64
N ARG A 356 23.80 -15.11 -9.90
CA ARG A 356 24.70 -15.70 -10.92
C ARG A 356 24.08 -15.77 -12.32
N SER A 357 22.78 -15.49 -12.45
CA SER A 357 22.06 -15.48 -13.72
C SER A 357 22.13 -14.11 -14.40
N ARG A 358 21.96 -14.08 -15.72
CA ARG A 358 21.81 -12.85 -16.51
C ARG A 358 20.62 -11.99 -16.05
N SER A 359 19.59 -12.60 -15.47
CA SER A 359 18.42 -11.91 -14.91
C SER A 359 18.56 -11.52 -13.43
N GLY A 360 19.72 -11.80 -12.82
CA GLY A 360 20.01 -11.57 -11.40
C GLY A 360 20.39 -10.14 -11.03
N SER A 361 20.54 -9.90 -9.72
CA SER A 361 21.02 -8.63 -9.18
C SER A 361 22.55 -8.54 -9.23
N GLU A 362 23.08 -7.72 -10.13
CA GLU A 362 24.53 -7.43 -10.23
C GLU A 362 25.08 -6.80 -8.93
N THR A 363 24.28 -5.97 -8.27
CA THR A 363 24.67 -5.36 -6.99
C THR A 363 24.80 -6.41 -5.89
N PHE A 364 23.88 -7.37 -5.84
CA PHE A 364 23.94 -8.46 -4.87
C PHE A 364 25.10 -9.42 -5.20
N ALA A 365 25.37 -9.70 -6.47
CA ALA A 365 26.52 -10.50 -6.90
C ALA A 365 27.85 -9.89 -6.40
N ARG A 366 27.99 -8.56 -6.45
CA ARG A 366 29.14 -7.86 -5.86
C ARG A 366 29.21 -8.01 -4.34
N HIS A 367 28.09 -7.96 -3.63
CA HIS A 367 28.06 -8.21 -2.19
C HIS A 367 28.53 -9.63 -1.85
N VAL A 368 28.09 -10.64 -2.61
CA VAL A 368 28.58 -12.02 -2.47
C VAL A 368 30.08 -12.11 -2.74
N SER A 369 30.56 -11.51 -3.84
CA SER A 369 31.99 -11.51 -4.17
C SER A 369 32.85 -10.90 -3.08
N ASN A 370 32.41 -9.78 -2.50
CA ASN A 370 33.12 -9.10 -1.42
C ASN A 370 33.09 -9.94 -0.13
N ALA A 371 31.93 -10.50 0.23
CA ALA A 371 31.79 -11.34 1.41
C ALA A 371 32.65 -12.61 1.33
N LEU A 372 32.69 -13.27 0.18
CA LEU A 372 33.57 -14.42 -0.06
C LEU A 372 35.06 -14.05 -0.04
N SER A 373 35.39 -12.78 -0.24
CA SER A 373 36.76 -12.24 -0.10
C SER A 373 37.07 -11.80 1.33
N GLY A 374 36.13 -11.92 2.28
CA GLY A 374 36.28 -11.56 3.69
C GLY A 374 35.88 -10.13 4.05
N ASP A 375 35.24 -9.38 3.14
CA ASP A 375 34.76 -8.02 3.41
C ASP A 375 33.23 -7.97 3.63
N PRO A 376 32.73 -7.25 4.64
CA PRO A 376 33.49 -6.48 5.63
C PRO A 376 34.17 -7.37 6.68
N LYS A 377 35.35 -6.94 7.12
CA LYS A 377 36.15 -7.61 8.18
C LYS A 377 35.64 -7.34 9.60
N GLU A 378 34.91 -6.24 9.77
CA GLU A 378 34.44 -5.75 11.06
C GLU A 378 32.91 -5.56 11.07
N TRP A 379 32.32 -5.56 12.26
CA TRP A 379 30.88 -5.43 12.49
C TRP A 379 30.36 -3.98 12.45
N GLU A 380 31.17 -2.98 12.07
CA GLU A 380 30.79 -1.56 12.06
C GLU A 380 29.50 -1.25 11.26
N TRP A 381 29.18 -2.08 10.27
CA TRP A 381 27.94 -1.96 9.49
C TRP A 381 26.69 -2.36 10.28
N ALA A 382 26.85 -3.24 11.28
CA ALA A 382 25.83 -3.66 12.22
C ALA A 382 25.72 -2.69 13.40
N ASP A 383 26.83 -2.12 13.88
CA ASP A 383 26.83 -1.14 14.99
C ASP A 383 26.04 0.13 14.67
N LYS A 384 25.99 0.53 13.39
CA LYS A 384 25.10 1.63 12.93
C LYS A 384 23.61 1.30 13.02
N LYS A 385 23.25 0.04 13.28
CA LYS A 385 21.89 -0.47 13.45
C LYS A 385 21.64 -1.03 14.86
N GLY A 386 22.68 -1.40 15.60
CA GLY A 386 22.68 -1.72 17.02
C GLY A 386 22.52 -0.48 17.88
N GLY A 387 21.41 0.23 17.70
CA GLY A 387 20.96 1.12 18.76
C GLY A 387 20.59 0.25 19.94
N GLU A 388 21.23 0.47 21.08
CA GLU A 388 20.81 -0.05 22.37
C GLU A 388 19.27 -0.10 22.43
N VAL A 389 18.71 -1.27 22.72
CA VAL A 389 17.45 -1.29 23.45
C VAL A 389 17.79 -0.71 24.82
N ILE A 390 17.79 0.61 24.93
CA ILE A 390 17.89 1.23 26.23
C ILE A 390 16.56 0.94 26.91
N GLN A 391 16.54 -0.06 27.77
CA GLN A 391 15.63 -0.07 28.90
C GLN A 391 15.94 1.19 29.72
N GLY A 392 15.15 2.25 29.50
CA GLY A 392 15.06 3.37 30.44
C GLY A 392 16.00 4.55 30.29
N ALA A 393 16.61 4.85 29.13
CA ALA A 393 17.13 6.21 28.91
C ALA A 393 15.99 7.14 28.54
N PRO A 394 15.90 8.34 29.16
CA PRO A 394 14.98 9.35 28.72
C PRO A 394 15.38 9.69 27.28
N LYS A 395 14.42 9.54 26.37
CA LYS A 395 14.50 10.23 25.07
C LYS A 395 15.01 11.63 25.37
N ALA A 396 16.13 12.05 24.75
CA ALA A 396 16.44 13.47 24.61
C ALA A 396 15.12 14.14 24.29
N PRO A 397 14.64 15.12 25.10
CA PRO A 397 13.24 15.50 25.12
C PRO A 397 12.82 15.77 23.69
N THR A 398 12.18 14.77 23.06
CA THR A 398 11.36 15.00 21.92
C THR A 398 10.41 16.00 22.50
N LYS A 399 10.53 17.28 22.12
CA LYS A 399 9.50 18.29 22.40
C LYS A 399 8.21 17.52 22.22
N LYS A 400 7.53 17.28 23.35
CA LYS A 400 6.44 16.30 23.43
C LYS A 400 5.63 16.53 22.17
N ARG A 401 5.46 15.50 21.35
CA ARG A 401 4.61 15.60 20.16
C ARG A 401 3.31 16.15 20.72
N GLN A 402 3.00 17.41 20.43
CA GLN A 402 1.80 18.04 20.93
C GLN A 402 0.69 17.33 20.20
N THR A 403 0.18 16.26 20.80
CA THR A 403 -1.02 15.58 20.36
C THR A 403 -2.11 16.62 20.48
N PHE A 404 -2.67 17.00 19.34
CA PHE A 404 -3.86 17.82 19.29
C PHE A 404 -4.93 17.13 20.14
N ALA A 405 -5.34 17.80 21.21
CA ALA A 405 -6.65 17.58 21.78
C ALA A 405 -7.47 18.77 21.30
N LEU A 406 -8.59 18.51 20.65
CA LEU A 406 -9.58 19.55 20.36
C LEU A 406 -9.83 20.31 21.65
N LYS A 407 -9.73 21.65 21.58
CA LYS A 407 -10.15 22.47 22.71
C LYS A 407 -11.66 22.35 22.77
N VAL A 408 -12.14 21.79 23.86
CA VAL A 408 -13.56 21.54 24.07
C VAL A 408 -14.09 22.56 25.05
N VAL A 409 -15.32 23.00 24.81
CA VAL A 409 -16.04 23.91 25.71
C VAL A 409 -16.50 23.16 26.96
N ASP A 410 -16.47 23.83 28.12
CA ASP A 410 -16.92 23.22 29.38
C ASP A 410 -18.42 22.91 29.38
N LYS A 411 -19.19 23.56 28.50
CA LYS A 411 -20.62 23.36 28.29
C LYS A 411 -20.93 23.42 26.79
N PHE A 412 -21.64 22.42 26.29
CA PHE A 412 -22.10 22.36 24.92
C PHE A 412 -23.47 23.00 24.76
N ASP A 413 -23.59 23.95 23.84
CA ASP A 413 -24.87 24.53 23.45
C ASP A 413 -25.25 24.13 22.02
N ARG A 414 -26.54 23.87 21.82
CA ARG A 414 -27.18 23.76 20.50
C ARG A 414 -28.27 24.83 20.40
N LYS A 415 -28.17 25.73 19.42
CA LYS A 415 -29.14 26.81 19.16
C LYS A 415 -29.72 26.68 17.76
N GLY A 416 -31.04 26.81 17.66
CA GLY A 416 -31.77 26.58 16.42
C GLY A 416 -31.78 25.11 16.01
N GLY A 417 -31.96 24.85 14.71
CA GLY A 417 -32.08 23.49 14.19
C GLY A 417 -33.46 22.88 14.39
N ARG A 418 -33.70 21.73 13.74
CA ARG A 418 -34.93 20.95 13.94
C ARG A 418 -34.90 20.26 15.31
N PRO A 419 -36.03 20.11 16.02
CA PRO A 419 -36.11 19.25 17.18
C PRO A 419 -35.80 17.80 16.75
N VAL A 420 -35.06 17.08 17.59
CA VAL A 420 -34.64 15.71 17.31
C VAL A 420 -35.12 14.83 18.45
N GLU A 421 -36.12 14.01 18.18
CA GLU A 421 -36.63 13.03 19.13
C GLU A 421 -35.89 11.71 18.91
N VAL A 422 -34.80 11.52 19.65
CA VAL A 422 -34.05 10.26 19.71
C VAL A 422 -33.98 9.87 21.17
N ASN A 423 -34.54 8.70 21.49
CA ASN A 423 -34.64 8.21 22.86
C ASN A 423 -33.79 6.97 23.11
N SER A 424 -33.03 6.48 22.13
CA SER A 424 -32.29 5.21 22.26
C SER A 424 -31.12 5.12 21.29
N THR A 425 -30.16 4.27 21.62
CA THR A 425 -29.04 3.91 20.74
C THR A 425 -29.56 3.35 19.39
N ARG A 426 -30.66 2.58 19.42
CA ARG A 426 -31.34 2.06 18.22
C ARG A 426 -31.94 3.15 17.35
N SER A 427 -32.64 4.12 17.95
CA SER A 427 -33.22 5.23 17.18
C SER A 427 -32.15 6.10 16.54
N LEU A 428 -31.00 6.33 17.20
CA LEU A 428 -29.86 7.01 16.59
C LEU A 428 -29.26 6.23 15.41
N GLN A 429 -29.07 4.92 15.58
CA GLN A 429 -28.59 4.05 14.50
C GLN A 429 -29.50 4.14 13.27
N GLN A 430 -30.81 4.05 13.46
CA GLN A 430 -31.80 4.09 12.39
C GLN A 430 -31.92 5.47 11.75
N LEU A 431 -31.91 6.54 12.56
CA LEU A 431 -32.00 7.92 12.09
C LEU A 431 -30.86 8.26 11.13
N CYS A 432 -29.63 7.87 11.49
CA CYS A 432 -28.44 8.24 10.74
C CYS A 432 -27.94 7.14 9.79
N GLY A 433 -28.50 5.93 9.82
CA GLY A 433 -28.05 4.78 9.04
C GLY A 433 -26.68 4.24 9.45
N PHE A 434 -26.33 4.28 10.75
CA PHE A 434 -25.07 3.71 11.24
C PHE A 434 -25.08 2.17 11.24
N ARG A 435 -23.89 1.57 11.14
CA ARG A 435 -23.70 0.11 11.29
C ARG A 435 -24.12 -0.37 12.66
N ALA A 436 -23.62 0.34 13.67
CA ALA A 436 -23.82 0.07 15.07
C ALA A 436 -23.52 1.36 15.84
N VAL A 437 -24.19 1.51 16.98
CA VAL A 437 -23.88 2.54 17.97
C VAL A 437 -23.57 1.82 19.27
N GLN A 438 -22.40 2.11 19.86
CA GLN A 438 -21.89 1.42 21.04
C GLN A 438 -21.49 2.38 22.16
N SER A 439 -21.62 1.91 23.39
CA SER A 439 -21.23 2.62 24.61
C SER A 439 -20.14 1.84 25.34
N GLY A 440 -19.07 2.52 25.77
CA GLY A 440 -18.03 1.88 26.59
C GLY A 440 -18.49 1.58 28.00
N ASN A 441 -17.79 0.69 28.71
CA ASN A 441 -18.13 0.28 30.08
C ASN A 441 -18.33 1.46 31.07
N TRP A 442 -17.60 2.56 30.89
CA TRP A 442 -17.73 3.73 31.76
C TRP A 442 -19.04 4.52 31.57
N VAL A 443 -19.69 4.39 30.41
CA VAL A 443 -21.00 5.01 30.11
C VAL A 443 -22.14 4.17 30.70
N LEU A 444 -21.87 2.90 31.00
CA LEU A 444 -22.81 2.01 31.72
C LEU A 444 -22.87 2.35 33.22
N ASP A 445 -21.80 2.94 33.77
CA ASP A 445 -21.74 3.41 35.17
C ASP A 445 -22.43 4.78 35.38
N ASP A 446 -22.76 5.52 34.31
CA ASP A 446 -23.41 6.85 34.34
C ASP A 446 -24.53 6.94 33.27
N ARG A 447 -25.77 6.65 33.68
CA ARG A 447 -26.97 6.64 32.82
C ARG A 447 -27.18 7.94 32.04
N ASP A 448 -26.90 9.09 32.65
CA ASP A 448 -27.17 10.39 32.02
C ASP A 448 -26.16 10.68 30.91
N SER A 449 -24.94 10.13 31.00
CA SER A 449 -23.91 10.29 29.98
C SER A 449 -24.23 9.57 28.67
N SER A 450 -24.76 8.33 28.72
CA SER A 450 -25.18 7.57 27.52
C SER A 450 -26.26 8.31 26.75
N LYS A 451 -27.32 8.70 27.48
CA LYS A 451 -28.45 9.45 26.93
C LYS A 451 -27.97 10.76 26.30
N TRP A 452 -27.17 11.53 27.04
CA TRP A 452 -26.67 12.81 26.58
C TRP A 452 -25.85 12.66 25.28
N HIS A 453 -24.91 11.71 25.20
CA HIS A 453 -24.13 11.48 23.99
C HIS A 453 -24.99 11.08 22.79
N VAL A 454 -26.01 10.25 22.99
CA VAL A 454 -26.96 9.85 21.95
C VAL A 454 -27.76 11.06 21.44
N GLU A 455 -28.33 11.86 22.34
CA GLU A 455 -29.12 13.05 22.00
C GLU A 455 -28.27 14.12 21.30
N GLN A 456 -27.06 14.39 21.81
CA GLN A 456 -26.16 15.38 21.22
C GLN A 456 -25.64 14.92 19.85
N SER A 457 -25.31 13.63 19.70
CA SER A 457 -24.91 13.08 18.40
C SER A 457 -26.06 13.19 17.40
N ALA A 458 -27.30 12.88 17.82
CA ALA A 458 -28.48 13.03 16.96
C ALA A 458 -28.63 14.49 16.51
N GLY A 459 -28.59 15.46 17.44
CA GLY A 459 -28.65 16.89 17.10
C GLY A 459 -27.56 17.34 16.13
N ALA A 460 -26.31 16.91 16.37
CA ALA A 460 -25.17 17.20 15.51
C ALA A 460 -25.29 16.61 14.10
N MET A 461 -25.71 15.35 13.98
CA MET A 461 -25.91 14.71 12.68
C MET A 461 -27.03 15.39 11.88
N MET A 462 -28.12 15.81 12.54
CA MET A 462 -29.22 16.52 11.89
C MET A 462 -28.83 17.91 11.40
N ASP A 463 -28.08 18.67 12.19
CA ASP A 463 -27.58 19.98 11.77
C ASP A 463 -26.55 19.85 10.64
N MET A 464 -25.73 18.79 10.65
CA MET A 464 -24.84 18.47 9.54
C MET A 464 -25.63 18.08 8.27
N ALA A 465 -26.67 17.26 8.39
CA ALA A 465 -27.57 16.92 7.27
C ALA A 465 -28.13 18.19 6.60
N ASP A 466 -28.63 19.13 7.41
CA ASP A 466 -29.15 20.41 6.95
C ASP A 466 -28.07 21.26 6.25
N VAL A 467 -26.84 21.32 6.79
CA VAL A 467 -25.71 22.05 6.19
C VAL A 467 -25.26 21.42 4.87
N LEU A 468 -25.20 20.09 4.80
CA LEU A 468 -24.73 19.36 3.62
C LEU A 468 -25.82 19.22 2.55
N GLY A 469 -27.09 19.41 2.91
CA GLY A 469 -28.24 19.13 2.04
C GLY A 469 -28.37 17.65 1.69
N ILE A 470 -27.95 16.77 2.61
CA ILE A 470 -27.99 15.30 2.47
C ILE A 470 -28.98 14.78 3.51
N ASP A 471 -29.80 13.79 3.14
CA ASP A 471 -30.71 13.12 4.07
C ASP A 471 -29.93 12.48 5.22
N GLU A 472 -30.35 12.73 6.47
CA GLU A 472 -29.71 12.25 7.69
C GLU A 472 -29.40 10.74 7.68
N LYS A 473 -30.26 9.93 7.05
CA LYS A 473 -30.07 8.46 6.98
C LYS A 473 -28.82 8.03 6.23
N HIS A 474 -28.25 8.90 5.40
CA HIS A 474 -27.05 8.59 4.61
C HIS A 474 -25.76 8.97 5.31
N LEU A 475 -25.82 9.65 6.46
CA LEU A 475 -24.61 10.09 7.16
C LEU A 475 -23.85 8.94 7.84
N GLY A 476 -24.50 7.80 8.07
CA GLY A 476 -23.87 6.53 8.46
C GLY A 476 -23.43 5.67 7.27
N PHE A 477 -23.55 6.20 6.04
CA PHE A 477 -23.19 5.53 4.79
C PHE A 477 -23.88 4.16 4.62
N ASP A 478 -25.15 4.09 5.06
CA ASP A 478 -26.01 2.91 5.19
C ASP A 478 -25.26 1.69 5.74
N GLY A 479 -24.80 1.79 6.98
CA GLY A 479 -24.15 0.68 7.68
C GLY A 479 -22.64 0.55 7.44
N ARG A 480 -22.00 1.51 6.77
CA ARG A 480 -20.53 1.49 6.55
C ARG A 480 -19.74 2.25 7.61
N LEU A 481 -20.41 3.07 8.42
CA LEU A 481 -19.83 3.81 9.53
C LEU A 481 -20.44 3.36 10.85
N GLY A 482 -19.60 3.03 11.84
CA GLY A 482 -20.01 2.82 13.23
C GLY A 482 -19.77 4.06 14.10
N LEU A 483 -20.50 4.18 15.20
CA LEU A 483 -20.30 5.21 16.22
C LEU A 483 -20.09 4.55 17.58
N ALA A 484 -19.10 5.02 18.33
CA ALA A 484 -18.79 4.52 19.67
C ALA A 484 -18.57 5.67 20.66
N PHE A 485 -19.07 5.51 21.88
CA PHE A 485 -18.91 6.45 22.98
C PHE A 485 -17.94 5.86 24.01
N GLY A 486 -16.65 6.18 23.85
CA GLY A 486 -15.58 5.83 24.79
C GLY A 486 -15.37 4.33 25.02
N ALA A 487 -15.81 3.48 24.10
CA ALA A 487 -15.56 2.04 24.13
C ALA A 487 -14.12 1.66 23.72
N ARG A 488 -13.38 2.58 23.08
CA ARG A 488 -12.19 2.22 22.27
C ARG A 488 -10.92 3.00 22.62
N GLY A 489 -10.82 3.56 23.83
CA GLY A 489 -9.65 4.32 24.31
C GLY A 489 -8.98 3.72 25.55
N LYS A 490 -7.64 3.61 25.55
CA LYS A 490 -6.87 3.44 26.79
C LYS A 490 -6.88 4.78 27.52
N GLY A 491 -7.80 4.99 28.46
CA GLY A 491 -7.86 6.22 29.24
C GLY A 491 -6.49 6.63 29.80
N GLY A 492 -6.14 7.92 29.75
CA GLY A 492 -4.84 8.42 30.19
C GLY A 492 -4.55 9.86 29.76
N LYS A 493 -3.51 10.48 30.32
CA LYS A 493 -3.04 11.82 29.91
C LYS A 493 -2.54 11.77 28.46
N GLY A 494 -3.27 12.41 27.53
CA GLY A 494 -2.93 12.49 26.10
C GLY A 494 -3.70 11.53 25.17
N ALA A 495 -4.74 10.85 25.65
CA ALA A 495 -5.66 10.11 24.78
C ALA A 495 -6.45 11.09 23.88
N ALA A 496 -6.69 10.71 22.62
CA ALA A 496 -7.47 11.50 21.67
C ALA A 496 -8.91 11.68 22.17
N THR A 497 -9.45 12.91 22.06
CA THR A 497 -10.78 13.27 22.56
C THR A 497 -11.91 12.73 21.68
N ALA A 498 -11.68 12.67 20.37
CA ALA A 498 -12.45 11.91 19.39
C ALA A 498 -11.48 11.35 18.34
N GLN A 499 -11.85 10.26 17.65
CA GLN A 499 -11.04 9.68 16.59
C GLN A 499 -11.87 8.83 15.61
N TYR A 500 -11.66 9.03 14.31
CA TYR A 500 -12.04 8.11 13.26
C TYR A 500 -10.98 7.02 13.09
N GLU A 501 -11.41 5.76 13.07
CA GLU A 501 -10.56 4.61 12.78
C GLU A 501 -10.86 4.05 11.38
N PRO A 502 -9.99 4.27 10.38
CA PRO A 502 -10.26 3.88 8.99
C PRO A 502 -10.37 2.37 8.75
N VAL A 503 -9.71 1.56 9.59
CA VAL A 503 -9.75 0.09 9.47
C VAL A 503 -11.14 -0.45 9.80
N LEU A 504 -11.73 0.03 10.89
CA LEU A 504 -13.04 -0.41 11.36
C LEU A 504 -14.18 0.47 10.87
N ARG A 505 -13.86 1.60 10.23
CA ARG A 505 -14.79 2.64 9.82
C ARG A 505 -15.71 3.01 10.98
N ALA A 506 -15.11 3.43 12.08
CA ALA A 506 -15.83 3.78 13.29
C ALA A 506 -15.32 5.10 13.84
N ILE A 507 -16.24 5.97 14.25
CA ILE A 507 -15.93 7.17 15.03
C ILE A 507 -16.03 6.79 16.51
N ASN A 508 -15.00 7.10 17.28
CA ASN A 508 -15.01 6.93 18.72
C ASN A 508 -14.89 8.31 19.40
N ILE A 509 -15.92 8.70 20.14
CA ILE A 509 -15.96 9.94 20.93
C ILE A 509 -15.64 9.58 22.38
N THR A 510 -14.63 10.19 22.99
CA THR A 510 -14.24 9.88 24.37
C THR A 510 -14.83 10.87 25.38
N LYS A 511 -15.64 10.35 26.32
CA LYS A 511 -16.18 11.09 27.48
C LYS A 511 -16.82 12.44 27.11
N MET A 512 -16.99 13.31 28.09
CA MET A 512 -17.55 14.67 27.92
C MET A 512 -16.62 15.61 27.15
N ASN A 513 -15.33 15.28 26.97
CA ASN A 513 -14.36 16.13 26.27
C ASN A 513 -14.28 15.83 24.76
N GLY A 514 -15.11 14.94 24.22
CA GLY A 514 -15.10 14.58 22.80
C GLY A 514 -16.17 15.26 21.94
N GLY A 515 -17.22 15.82 22.56
CA GLY A 515 -18.16 16.69 21.87
C GLY A 515 -17.40 17.89 21.27
N GLY A 516 -17.71 18.27 20.03
CA GLY A 516 -16.96 19.30 19.29
C GLY A 516 -15.98 18.73 18.25
N GLY A 517 -15.76 17.42 18.27
CA GLY A 517 -14.99 16.70 17.24
C GLY A 517 -15.83 15.90 16.25
N LEU A 518 -17.16 15.77 16.42
CA LEU A 518 -17.94 14.84 15.59
C LEU A 518 -17.87 15.19 14.10
N GLY A 519 -17.97 16.47 13.73
CA GLY A 519 -17.84 16.90 12.33
C GLY A 519 -16.46 16.62 11.74
N HIS A 520 -15.40 16.74 12.55
CA HIS A 520 -14.02 16.42 12.16
C HIS A 520 -13.88 14.94 11.81
N GLU A 521 -14.30 14.07 12.73
CA GLU A 521 -14.19 12.62 12.53
C GLU A 521 -15.14 12.12 11.44
N HIS A 522 -16.30 12.76 11.27
CA HIS A 522 -17.23 12.45 10.19
C HIS A 522 -16.63 12.80 8.82
N PHE A 523 -15.92 13.92 8.70
CA PHE A 523 -15.23 14.24 7.45
C PHE A 523 -14.13 13.22 7.12
N HIS A 524 -13.32 12.81 8.11
CA HIS A 524 -12.36 11.72 7.91
C HIS A 524 -13.04 10.45 7.42
N ALA A 525 -14.20 10.10 7.99
CA ALA A 525 -14.99 8.96 7.55
C ALA A 525 -15.49 9.12 6.11
N MET A 526 -16.03 10.28 5.78
CA MET A 526 -16.53 10.60 4.44
C MET A 526 -15.42 10.53 3.40
N ASP A 527 -14.30 11.18 3.67
CA ASP A 527 -13.14 11.23 2.80
C ASP A 527 -12.53 9.84 2.57
N ASN A 528 -12.58 8.95 3.58
CA ASN A 528 -12.13 7.56 3.44
C ASN A 528 -13.14 6.64 2.74
N ILE A 529 -14.44 6.79 3.01
CA ILE A 529 -15.47 5.85 2.56
C ILE A 529 -15.90 6.15 1.11
N LEU A 530 -16.06 7.43 0.75
CA LEU A 530 -16.61 7.82 -0.56
C LEU A 530 -15.83 7.28 -1.77
N PRO A 531 -14.48 7.29 -1.82
CA PRO A 531 -13.76 6.80 -3.00
C PRO A 531 -14.04 5.33 -3.31
N GLY A 532 -13.97 4.45 -2.30
CA GLY A 532 -14.30 3.02 -2.47
C GLY A 532 -15.78 2.82 -2.81
N LEU A 533 -16.66 3.54 -2.10
CA LEU A 533 -18.10 3.49 -2.32
C LEU A 533 -18.49 3.87 -3.76
N LEU A 534 -17.92 4.94 -4.31
CA LEU A 534 -18.17 5.39 -5.69
C LEU A 534 -17.60 4.43 -6.74
N ARG A 535 -16.56 3.65 -6.42
CA ARG A 535 -16.04 2.59 -7.28
C ARG A 535 -16.81 1.27 -7.17
N GLY A 536 -17.70 1.13 -6.19
CA GLY A 536 -18.34 -0.15 -5.86
C GLY A 536 -17.39 -1.16 -5.23
N GLU A 537 -16.30 -0.67 -4.63
CA GLU A 537 -15.28 -1.48 -3.98
C GLU A 537 -15.28 -1.24 -2.48
N ALA A 538 -14.62 -2.12 -1.73
CA ALA A 538 -14.44 -1.89 -0.32
C ALA A 538 -13.61 -0.58 -0.11
N GLY A 539 -12.49 -0.41 -0.81
CA GLY A 539 -11.46 0.60 -0.55
C GLY A 539 -10.45 0.18 0.54
N ALA A 540 -9.42 0.98 0.84
CA ALA A 540 -8.42 0.67 1.88
C ALA A 540 -8.38 1.72 3.02
N ALA A 541 -7.67 1.41 4.11
CA ALA A 541 -7.60 2.25 5.31
C ALA A 541 -6.85 3.58 5.09
N ASP A 542 -6.01 3.67 4.05
CA ASP A 542 -5.23 4.84 3.67
C ASP A 542 -5.74 5.49 2.37
N GLU A 543 -6.92 5.09 1.89
CA GLU A 543 -7.56 5.69 0.72
C GLU A 543 -8.44 6.85 1.16
N PHE A 544 -7.94 8.07 1.04
CA PHE A 544 -8.68 9.31 1.31
C PHE A 544 -8.85 10.08 0.01
N GLY A 545 -10.07 10.49 -0.32
CA GLY A 545 -10.41 11.14 -1.59
C GLY A 545 -9.72 12.49 -1.81
N VAL A 546 -9.55 13.30 -0.76
CA VAL A 546 -8.83 14.58 -0.85
C VAL A 546 -7.34 14.33 -1.07
N ASP A 547 -6.75 13.29 -0.46
CA ASP A 547 -5.34 12.98 -0.64
C ASP A 547 -5.06 12.30 -1.99
N LYS A 548 -5.93 11.38 -2.40
CA LYS A 548 -5.84 10.58 -3.64
C LYS A 548 -7.10 10.74 -4.52
N PRO A 549 -7.35 11.94 -5.11
CA PRO A 549 -8.55 12.17 -5.92
C PRO A 549 -8.70 11.21 -7.11
N GLU A 550 -7.60 10.66 -7.60
CA GLU A 550 -7.57 9.65 -8.67
C GLU A 550 -8.35 8.36 -8.33
N LEU A 551 -8.56 8.06 -7.04
CA LEU A 551 -9.36 6.91 -6.58
C LEU A 551 -10.87 7.13 -6.75
N VAL A 552 -11.31 8.38 -6.88
CA VAL A 552 -12.71 8.71 -7.17
C VAL A 552 -12.93 8.56 -8.68
N PRO A 553 -14.01 7.95 -9.20
CA PRO A 553 -14.25 7.84 -10.65
C PRO A 553 -14.19 9.18 -11.40
N GLU A 554 -13.77 9.16 -12.67
CA GLU A 554 -13.71 10.39 -13.50
C GLU A 554 -15.07 11.07 -13.59
N GLY A 555 -15.08 12.38 -13.33
CA GLY A 555 -16.30 13.18 -13.40
C GLY A 555 -16.30 14.37 -12.43
N PRO A 556 -17.48 15.01 -12.27
CA PRO A 556 -17.63 16.21 -11.43
C PRO A 556 -17.18 16.01 -9.98
N ILE A 557 -17.45 14.85 -9.39
CA ILE A 557 -17.08 14.56 -7.99
C ILE A 557 -15.55 14.51 -7.83
N ARG A 558 -14.82 13.82 -8.74
CA ARG A 558 -13.34 13.82 -8.74
C ARG A 558 -12.81 15.25 -8.88
N ASN A 559 -13.37 16.04 -9.79
CA ASN A 559 -12.95 17.43 -9.99
C ASN A 559 -13.14 18.29 -8.74
N ALA A 560 -14.22 18.06 -7.98
CA ALA A 560 -14.46 18.74 -6.72
C ALA A 560 -13.45 18.34 -5.63
N PHE A 561 -13.10 17.04 -5.51
CA PHE A 561 -12.01 16.59 -4.62
C PHE A 561 -10.66 17.23 -4.99
N VAL A 562 -10.33 17.30 -6.30
CA VAL A 562 -9.14 18.01 -6.78
C VAL A 562 -9.21 19.49 -6.42
N GLY A 563 -10.36 20.14 -6.62
CA GLY A 563 -10.58 21.55 -6.27
C GLY A 563 -10.37 21.82 -4.78
N LEU A 564 -10.92 20.95 -3.91
CA LEU A 564 -10.74 21.03 -2.47
C LEU A 564 -9.27 20.84 -2.07
N LYS A 565 -8.59 19.81 -2.61
CA LYS A 565 -7.16 19.59 -2.36
C LYS A 565 -6.33 20.83 -2.72
N LYS A 566 -6.63 21.46 -3.87
CA LYS A 566 -5.96 22.68 -4.30
C LYS A 566 -6.25 23.85 -3.37
N ALA A 567 -7.51 24.08 -2.99
CA ALA A 567 -7.88 25.15 -2.07
C ALA A 567 -7.18 25.01 -0.71
N LEU A 568 -6.97 23.76 -0.25
CA LEU A 568 -6.27 23.45 1.00
C LEU A 568 -4.75 23.66 0.89
N THR A 569 -4.12 23.31 -0.23
CA THR A 569 -2.66 23.14 -0.31
C THR A 569 -1.93 24.13 -1.22
N GLU A 570 -2.57 24.64 -2.26
CA GLU A 570 -1.96 25.53 -3.25
C GLU A 570 -2.17 27.00 -2.89
N GLY A 571 -1.14 27.80 -3.14
CA GLY A 571 -1.15 29.23 -2.88
C GLY A 571 0.16 29.89 -3.29
N ASP A 572 0.25 31.18 -3.05
CA ASP A 572 1.38 32.04 -3.36
C ASP A 572 2.39 32.15 -2.20
N HIS A 573 2.07 31.64 -1.01
CA HIS A 573 2.98 31.62 0.13
C HIS A 573 4.12 30.63 -0.12
N ARG A 574 5.36 31.08 0.00
CA ARG A 574 6.53 30.27 -0.28
C ARG A 574 7.11 29.70 0.99
N LEU A 575 7.24 28.37 1.05
CA LEU A 575 7.89 27.72 2.18
C LEU A 575 9.39 28.08 2.26
N PRO A 576 9.95 28.12 3.48
CA PRO A 576 11.37 28.34 3.68
C PRO A 576 12.17 27.16 3.11
N GLU A 577 13.19 27.47 2.32
CA GLU A 577 14.12 26.51 1.73
C GLU A 577 15.55 26.94 2.04
N THR A 578 16.41 25.99 2.40
CA THR A 578 17.85 26.25 2.53
C THR A 578 18.56 25.97 1.21
N ILE A 579 19.13 27.02 0.60
CA ILE A 579 19.96 26.89 -0.59
C ILE A 579 21.43 26.91 -0.18
N LYS A 580 22.11 25.77 -0.37
CA LYS A 580 23.55 25.62 -0.11
C LYS A 580 24.37 25.90 -1.35
N PHE A 581 25.51 26.55 -1.17
CA PHE A 581 26.44 26.87 -2.24
C PHE A 581 27.89 26.90 -1.75
N THR A 582 28.82 26.77 -2.70
CA THR A 582 30.26 26.74 -2.40
C THR A 582 30.88 28.12 -2.60
N PRO A 583 32.06 28.40 -2.02
CA PRO A 583 32.82 29.62 -2.32
C PRO A 583 33.07 29.82 -3.83
N ARG A 584 33.28 28.71 -4.57
CA ARG A 584 33.41 28.76 -6.03
C ARG A 584 32.12 29.24 -6.72
N THR A 585 30.96 28.81 -6.23
CA THR A 585 29.66 29.26 -6.73
C THR A 585 29.46 30.75 -6.49
N PHE A 586 29.88 31.25 -5.32
CA PHE A 586 29.84 32.67 -4.99
C PHE A 586 30.68 33.51 -5.97
N GLY A 587 31.92 33.09 -6.22
CA GLY A 587 32.79 33.75 -7.22
C GLY A 587 32.18 33.72 -8.64
N ASN A 588 31.64 32.58 -9.05
CA ASN A 588 30.95 32.46 -10.34
C ASN A 588 29.71 33.35 -10.45
N ALA A 589 28.97 33.53 -9.34
CA ALA A 589 27.78 34.38 -9.33
C ALA A 589 28.14 35.84 -9.61
N ARG A 590 29.21 36.36 -8.99
CA ARG A 590 29.70 37.71 -9.28
C ARG A 590 30.12 37.87 -10.74
N LEU A 591 30.95 36.96 -11.25
CA LEU A 591 31.40 36.99 -12.65
C LEU A 591 30.24 36.96 -13.67
N ASN A 592 29.22 36.13 -13.41
CA ASN A 592 28.09 35.97 -14.34
C ASN A 592 27.08 37.11 -14.27
N LEU A 593 26.98 37.83 -13.15
CA LEU A 593 25.89 38.78 -12.88
C LEU A 593 26.35 40.23 -12.80
N GLU A 594 27.64 40.52 -12.54
CA GLU A 594 28.16 41.89 -12.59
C GLU A 594 28.08 42.45 -14.02
N ASN A 595 28.37 41.64 -15.04
CA ASN A 595 28.22 41.97 -16.46
C ASN A 595 27.34 40.93 -17.18
N PRO A 596 26.00 41.02 -17.07
CA PRO A 596 25.10 39.95 -17.50
C PRO A 596 25.04 39.83 -19.04
N SER A 597 25.46 38.68 -19.56
CA SER A 597 25.51 38.39 -21.00
C SER A 597 24.24 37.76 -21.58
N ASN A 598 23.28 37.39 -20.74
CA ASN A 598 22.04 36.70 -21.13
C ASN A 598 20.82 37.19 -20.35
N ASP A 599 19.62 36.81 -20.80
CA ASP A 599 18.36 37.31 -20.25
C ASP A 599 18.14 36.94 -18.78
N ILE A 600 18.45 35.69 -18.40
CA ILE A 600 18.27 35.23 -17.02
C ILE A 600 19.21 35.96 -16.05
N ALA A 601 20.46 36.21 -16.44
CA ALA A 601 21.41 36.99 -15.65
C ALA A 601 20.94 38.44 -15.47
N ARG A 602 20.37 39.06 -16.52
CA ARG A 602 19.76 40.41 -16.44
C ARG A 602 18.58 40.44 -15.46
N ARG A 603 17.69 39.43 -15.50
CA ARG A 603 16.55 39.31 -14.57
C ARG A 603 17.00 39.15 -13.12
N ILE A 604 17.99 38.29 -12.88
CA ILE A 604 18.55 38.06 -11.53
C ILE A 604 19.12 39.37 -10.98
N LYS A 605 19.97 40.07 -11.75
CA LYS A 605 20.60 41.32 -11.32
C LYS A 605 19.55 42.40 -10.97
N ALA A 606 18.47 42.46 -11.74
CA ALA A 606 17.39 43.44 -11.55
C ALA A 606 16.46 43.13 -10.36
N ALA A 607 16.52 41.92 -9.78
CA ALA A 607 15.53 41.47 -8.80
C ALA A 607 15.66 42.10 -7.40
N GLY A 608 16.80 42.72 -7.08
CA GLY A 608 17.00 43.51 -5.85
C GLY A 608 17.14 42.73 -4.54
N SER A 609 16.76 41.45 -4.49
CA SER A 609 16.96 40.57 -3.31
C SER A 609 17.18 39.12 -3.72
N ALA A 610 17.73 38.31 -2.80
CA ALA A 610 17.95 36.88 -3.02
C ALA A 610 16.64 36.13 -3.33
N GLU A 611 15.56 36.42 -2.59
CA GLU A 611 14.25 35.78 -2.80
C GLU A 611 13.67 36.14 -4.17
N ALA A 612 13.63 37.43 -4.51
CA ALA A 612 13.11 37.88 -5.79
C ALA A 612 13.94 37.34 -6.96
N ALA A 613 15.26 37.21 -6.80
CA ALA A 613 16.15 36.69 -7.82
C ALA A 613 15.92 35.19 -8.08
N VAL A 614 15.75 34.39 -7.02
CA VAL A 614 15.42 32.97 -7.14
C VAL A 614 14.03 32.77 -7.77
N LEU A 615 13.04 33.59 -7.40
CA LEU A 615 11.71 33.53 -8.02
C LEU A 615 11.73 34.00 -9.50
N ALA A 616 12.59 34.96 -9.85
CA ALA A 616 12.78 35.38 -11.24
C ALA A 616 13.39 34.25 -12.11
N VAL A 617 14.27 33.44 -11.54
CA VAL A 617 14.77 32.20 -12.17
C VAL A 617 13.60 31.23 -12.38
N ASP A 618 12.77 31.01 -11.37
CA ASP A 618 11.62 30.11 -11.48
C ASP A 618 10.65 30.55 -12.58
N ALA A 619 10.33 31.85 -12.66
CA ALA A 619 9.48 32.43 -13.69
C ALA A 619 10.07 32.29 -15.10
N TYR A 620 11.39 32.44 -15.26
CA TYR A 620 12.07 32.28 -16.55
C TYR A 620 11.96 30.84 -17.10
N PHE A 621 12.10 29.84 -16.23
CA PHE A 621 11.99 28.43 -16.64
C PHE A 621 10.54 27.95 -16.76
N GLY A 622 9.59 28.58 -16.06
CA GLY A 622 8.17 28.24 -16.10
C GLY A 622 7.93 26.75 -15.81
N ASN A 623 7.09 26.11 -16.64
CA ASN A 623 6.65 24.72 -16.50
C ASN A 623 7.54 23.69 -17.25
N ARG A 624 8.79 24.04 -17.61
CA ARG A 624 9.69 23.09 -18.29
C ARG A 624 10.07 21.93 -17.36
N THR A 625 9.89 20.69 -17.81
CA THR A 625 10.12 19.46 -17.03
C THR A 625 11.28 18.60 -17.52
N ASP A 626 11.97 18.98 -18.60
CA ASP A 626 13.09 18.20 -19.12
C ASP A 626 14.32 18.25 -18.20
N THR A 627 15.05 17.13 -18.11
CA THR A 627 16.20 16.96 -17.21
C THR A 627 17.25 18.06 -17.35
N ARG A 628 17.45 18.55 -18.58
CA ARG A 628 18.40 19.62 -18.86
C ARG A 628 17.90 20.92 -18.24
N SER A 629 16.69 21.38 -18.56
CA SER A 629 16.11 22.60 -17.99
C SER A 629 16.08 22.57 -16.45
N LEU A 630 15.73 21.44 -15.84
CA LEU A 630 15.71 21.28 -14.37
C LEU A 630 17.10 21.45 -13.75
N LYS A 631 18.14 20.86 -14.36
CA LYS A 631 19.53 21.03 -13.91
C LYS A 631 19.99 22.49 -14.03
N TYR A 632 19.65 23.14 -15.15
CA TYR A 632 20.00 24.55 -15.36
C TYR A 632 19.26 25.47 -14.40
N LYS A 633 17.96 25.25 -14.18
CA LYS A 633 17.14 25.96 -13.19
C LYS A 633 17.76 25.88 -11.81
N LYS A 634 18.12 24.67 -11.36
CA LYS A 634 18.79 24.46 -10.06
C LYS A 634 20.08 25.27 -9.95
N ASN A 635 20.96 25.20 -10.96
CA ASN A 635 22.21 25.95 -10.96
C ASN A 635 21.99 27.47 -10.90
N TRP A 636 21.03 27.99 -11.66
CA TRP A 636 20.71 29.42 -11.66
C TRP A 636 20.06 29.89 -10.36
N ARG A 637 19.23 29.06 -9.71
CA ARG A 637 18.72 29.34 -8.36
C ARG A 637 19.87 29.49 -7.37
N THR A 638 20.85 28.58 -7.42
CA THR A 638 22.03 28.64 -6.55
C THR A 638 22.88 29.88 -6.82
N ILE A 639 23.07 30.26 -8.10
CA ILE A 639 23.77 31.49 -8.49
C ILE A 639 23.04 32.74 -7.99
N ALA A 640 21.72 32.80 -8.18
CA ALA A 640 20.87 33.91 -7.74
C ALA A 640 20.94 34.09 -6.22
N ALA A 641 20.80 33.01 -5.44
CA ALA A 641 20.90 33.04 -4.00
C ALA A 641 22.29 33.49 -3.51
N ALA A 642 23.36 32.96 -4.12
CA ALA A 642 24.73 33.30 -3.75
C ALA A 642 25.08 34.77 -4.02
N TYR A 643 24.60 35.34 -5.14
CA TYR A 643 24.92 36.73 -5.52
C TYR A 643 24.44 37.79 -4.53
N PHE A 644 23.25 37.58 -3.96
CA PHE A 644 22.64 38.50 -2.99
C PHE A 644 22.98 38.14 -1.53
N SER A 645 23.80 37.10 -1.30
CA SER A 645 24.24 36.72 0.04
C SER A 645 25.52 37.46 0.44
N PRO A 646 25.77 37.69 1.75
CA PRO A 646 27.04 38.23 2.22
C PRO A 646 28.23 37.32 1.83
N GLU A 647 29.39 37.93 1.62
CA GLU A 647 30.63 37.20 1.34
C GLU A 647 30.99 36.25 2.50
N GLY A 648 31.42 35.03 2.16
CA GLY A 648 31.71 33.97 3.14
C GLY A 648 30.50 33.11 3.53
N THR A 649 29.28 33.46 3.10
CA THR A 649 28.09 32.63 3.32
C THR A 649 28.15 31.34 2.48
N THR A 650 27.77 30.19 3.05
CA THR A 650 27.71 28.90 2.33
C THR A 650 26.30 28.32 2.22
N GLU A 651 25.35 28.90 2.95
CA GLU A 651 23.93 28.56 2.86
C GLU A 651 23.06 29.75 3.24
N VAL A 652 21.90 29.86 2.61
CA VAL A 652 20.91 30.90 2.90
C VAL A 652 19.53 30.26 2.98
N GLN A 653 18.73 30.67 3.96
CA GLN A 653 17.33 30.29 4.07
C GLN A 653 16.47 31.36 3.40
N LEU A 654 15.67 30.97 2.41
CA LEU A 654 14.84 31.87 1.60
C LEU A 654 13.41 31.33 1.53
N ASN A 655 12.41 32.22 1.49
CA ASN A 655 11.03 31.85 1.21
C ASN A 655 10.84 31.68 -0.30
N THR A 656 11.50 30.68 -0.87
CA THR A 656 11.51 30.39 -2.33
C THR A 656 11.17 28.93 -2.64
N GLY A 657 10.72 28.19 -1.61
CA GLY A 657 10.29 26.82 -1.74
C GLY A 657 8.99 26.68 -2.53
N LYS A 658 8.33 25.53 -2.32
CA LYS A 658 7.03 25.25 -2.92
C LYS A 658 6.04 26.37 -2.55
N GLY A 659 5.28 26.84 -3.54
CA GLY A 659 4.15 27.75 -3.32
C GLY A 659 2.99 26.95 -2.76
N VAL A 660 2.50 27.35 -1.59
CA VAL A 660 1.44 26.69 -0.83
C VAL A 660 0.47 27.71 -0.28
N SER A 661 -0.70 27.26 0.18
CA SER A 661 -1.64 28.10 0.95
C SER A 661 -1.01 28.52 2.29
N ARG A 662 -1.52 29.58 2.91
CA ARG A 662 -1.08 29.95 4.26
C ARG A 662 -1.47 28.86 5.25
N PHE A 663 -2.66 28.28 5.09
CA PHE A 663 -3.11 27.15 5.89
C PHE A 663 -2.12 25.94 5.85
N MET A 664 -1.60 25.58 4.67
CA MET A 664 -0.58 24.54 4.52
C MET A 664 0.76 24.95 5.16
N ALA A 665 1.15 26.21 5.02
CA ALA A 665 2.38 26.72 5.61
C ALA A 665 2.35 26.65 7.14
N GLU A 666 1.25 27.10 7.76
CA GLU A 666 1.03 27.02 9.21
C GLU A 666 0.97 25.55 9.67
N ALA A 667 0.29 24.68 8.91
CA ALA A 667 0.27 23.25 9.18
C ALA A 667 1.68 22.61 9.11
N ALA A 668 2.50 23.03 8.15
CA ALA A 668 3.89 22.58 8.04
C ALA A 668 4.73 23.08 9.22
N VAL A 669 4.53 24.32 9.69
CA VAL A 669 5.18 24.86 10.90
C VAL A 669 4.85 23.99 12.11
N LEU A 670 3.59 23.60 12.29
CA LEU A 670 3.16 22.72 13.38
C LEU A 670 3.83 21.33 13.34
N ASP A 671 4.18 20.86 12.13
CA ASP A 671 4.93 19.63 11.91
C ASP A 671 6.47 19.82 11.93
N ASN A 672 6.98 20.97 12.41
CA ASN A 672 8.40 21.35 12.35
C ASN A 672 8.97 21.29 10.92
N PHE A 673 8.21 21.82 9.96
CA PHE A 673 8.52 21.85 8.53
C PHE A 673 8.68 20.47 7.88
N LYS A 674 8.18 19.41 8.51
CA LYS A 674 8.10 18.07 7.93
C LYS A 674 6.71 17.87 7.32
N GLU A 675 6.52 18.33 6.08
CA GLU A 675 5.25 18.18 5.35
C GLU A 675 4.73 16.73 5.32
N GLY A 676 3.41 16.56 5.32
CA GLY A 676 2.73 15.27 5.21
C GLY A 676 2.80 14.40 6.47
N LYS A 677 3.05 15.00 7.65
CA LYS A 677 3.10 14.25 8.92
C LYS A 677 1.73 14.13 9.55
N TYR A 678 1.33 15.07 10.39
CA TYR A 678 0.04 15.02 11.06
C TYR A 678 -0.78 16.23 10.63
N TRP A 679 -0.35 17.42 11.05
CA TRP A 679 -1.02 18.67 10.75
C TRP A 679 -1.07 18.96 9.25
N SER A 680 0.05 18.77 8.57
CA SER A 680 0.21 19.02 7.14
C SER A 680 -0.21 17.84 6.25
N SER A 681 -0.88 16.83 6.81
CA SER A 681 -1.50 15.79 5.99
C SER A 681 -2.80 16.32 5.38
N THR A 682 -3.04 16.04 4.10
CA THR A 682 -4.21 16.55 3.37
C THR A 682 -5.54 16.18 4.04
N PRO A 683 -5.75 14.93 4.51
CA PRO A 683 -6.99 14.55 5.20
C PRO A 683 -7.21 15.34 6.50
N GLU A 684 -6.17 15.54 7.31
CA GLU A 684 -6.24 16.31 8.56
C GLU A 684 -6.52 17.79 8.31
N MET A 685 -5.90 18.38 7.28
CA MET A 685 -6.21 19.74 6.86
C MET A 685 -7.66 19.87 6.43
N ALA A 686 -8.17 18.91 5.65
CA ALA A 686 -9.54 18.91 5.17
C ALA A 686 -10.54 18.78 6.33
N ALA A 687 -10.31 17.87 7.29
CA ALA A 687 -11.17 17.71 8.46
C ALA A 687 -11.22 18.96 9.35
N ARG A 688 -10.08 19.63 9.60
CA ARG A 688 -10.04 20.91 10.33
C ARG A 688 -10.74 22.03 9.58
N ALA A 689 -10.53 22.13 8.27
CA ALA A 689 -11.22 23.12 7.45
C ALA A 689 -12.73 22.86 7.37
N PHE A 690 -13.16 21.59 7.42
CA PHE A 690 -14.56 21.22 7.43
C PHE A 690 -15.26 21.64 8.73
N GLN A 691 -14.57 21.59 9.89
CA GLN A 691 -15.08 22.17 11.13
C GLN A 691 -15.37 23.67 10.99
N SER A 692 -14.41 24.44 10.46
CA SER A 692 -14.62 25.87 10.18
C SER A 692 -15.79 26.11 9.22
N TYR A 693 -15.91 25.28 8.18
CA TYR A 693 -17.04 25.33 7.23
C TYR A 693 -18.39 25.06 7.91
N LEU A 694 -18.48 24.07 8.80
CA LEU A 694 -19.70 23.77 9.57
C LEU A 694 -20.10 24.95 10.45
N GLU A 695 -19.16 25.53 11.21
CA GLU A 695 -19.42 26.71 12.04
C GLU A 695 -19.89 27.92 11.22
N ASP A 696 -19.26 28.18 10.07
CA ASP A 696 -19.63 29.27 9.17
C ASP A 696 -21.05 29.08 8.61
N LYS A 697 -21.40 27.87 8.16
CA LYS A 697 -22.72 27.55 7.62
C LYS A 697 -23.80 27.60 8.68
N LEU A 698 -23.56 27.08 9.88
CA LEU A 698 -24.49 27.18 11.00
C LEU A 698 -24.72 28.63 11.41
N THR A 699 -23.65 29.42 11.51
CA THR A 699 -23.75 30.85 11.83
C THR A 699 -24.58 31.60 10.78
N ALA A 700 -24.38 31.31 9.50
CA ALA A 700 -25.19 31.89 8.42
C ALA A 700 -26.67 31.50 8.48
N MET A 701 -27.00 30.41 9.18
CA MET A 701 -28.37 29.95 9.44
C MET A 701 -28.93 30.43 10.79
N ASP A 702 -28.21 31.29 11.53
CA ASP A 702 -28.50 31.68 12.92
C ASP A 702 -28.59 30.47 13.87
N ARG A 703 -27.67 29.50 13.66
CA ARG A 703 -27.59 28.24 14.43
C ARG A 703 -26.21 28.07 15.06
N GLN A 704 -26.16 27.23 16.07
CA GLN A 704 -24.93 26.80 16.75
C GLN A 704 -25.08 25.33 17.17
N ASN A 705 -24.02 24.53 17.04
CA ASN A 705 -23.99 23.18 17.59
C ASN A 705 -22.56 22.80 18.02
N ASP A 706 -22.28 22.99 19.30
CA ASP A 706 -20.93 22.81 19.84
C ASP A 706 -20.51 21.33 19.89
N TYR A 707 -21.46 20.38 19.82
CA TYR A 707 -21.14 18.95 19.79
C TYR A 707 -20.69 18.52 18.39
N LEU A 708 -21.20 19.17 17.34
CA LEU A 708 -20.80 18.97 15.96
C LEU A 708 -19.41 19.58 15.67
N SER A 709 -19.22 20.85 16.02
CA SER A 709 -17.94 21.57 15.93
C SER A 709 -17.91 22.72 16.93
N CYS A 710 -16.77 22.91 17.60
CA CYS A 710 -16.55 24.10 18.42
C CYS A 710 -15.12 24.63 18.29
N LEU A 711 -14.96 25.95 18.43
CA LEU A 711 -13.66 26.64 18.48
C LEU A 711 -12.79 26.41 17.23
N ALA A 712 -13.40 26.21 16.05
CA ALA A 712 -12.72 26.06 14.76
C ALA A 712 -12.24 27.40 14.16
N ASP A 713 -11.54 28.18 14.98
CA ASP A 713 -10.94 29.47 14.66
C ASP A 713 -9.64 29.65 15.46
N ASN A 714 -8.61 30.20 14.82
CA ASN A 714 -7.27 30.41 15.37
C ASN A 714 -7.26 31.31 16.63
N LYS A 715 -8.29 32.13 16.86
CA LYS A 715 -8.40 32.98 18.07
C LYS A 715 -8.38 32.22 19.40
N HIS A 716 -8.63 30.91 19.39
CA HIS A 716 -8.75 30.08 20.59
C HIS A 716 -7.52 29.22 20.92
N HIS A 717 -6.47 29.24 20.09
CA HIS A 717 -5.35 28.28 20.13
C HIS A 717 -3.99 28.95 20.39
N TYR A 718 -3.37 28.62 21.52
CA TYR A 718 -2.09 29.17 21.98
C TYR A 718 -1.19 28.07 22.55
N PHE A 719 0.12 28.17 22.32
CA PHE A 719 1.08 27.26 22.94
C PHE A 719 1.19 27.53 24.45
N PRO A 720 0.85 26.57 25.33
CA PRO A 720 0.79 26.80 26.79
C PRO A 720 2.12 27.24 27.41
N GLU A 721 3.24 26.80 26.84
CA GLU A 721 4.59 27.07 27.37
C GLU A 721 5.19 28.40 26.89
N GLN A 722 4.63 28.99 25.82
CA GLN A 722 5.25 30.12 25.11
C GLN A 722 4.31 31.32 24.93
N GLY A 723 3.00 31.15 25.18
CA GLY A 723 1.99 32.19 24.97
C GLY A 723 1.82 32.62 23.50
N LEU A 724 2.49 31.93 22.58
CA LEU A 724 2.45 32.24 21.14
C LEU A 724 1.21 31.59 20.51
N PRO A 725 0.44 32.33 19.69
CA PRO A 725 -0.67 31.75 18.95
C PRO A 725 -0.15 30.70 17.96
N PHE A 726 -0.90 29.62 17.78
CA PHE A 726 -0.67 28.68 16.68
C PHE A 726 -1.95 28.58 15.85
N LYS A 727 -1.81 28.33 14.55
CA LYS A 727 -2.90 28.49 13.58
C LYS A 727 -3.34 27.16 12.95
N PRO A 728 -4.17 26.36 13.65
CA PRO A 728 -4.62 25.08 13.14
C PRO A 728 -5.82 25.16 12.20
N TYR A 729 -6.41 26.33 11.94
CA TYR A 729 -7.57 26.51 11.07
C TYR A 729 -7.27 27.50 9.93
N PRO A 730 -7.95 27.39 8.78
CA PRO A 730 -7.86 28.41 7.74
C PRO A 730 -8.51 29.73 8.20
N GLU A 731 -8.03 30.87 7.71
CA GLU A 731 -8.54 32.20 8.08
C GLU A 731 -8.70 33.14 6.87
N GLY A 732 -9.47 34.22 7.02
CA GLY A 732 -9.63 35.25 6.00
C GLY A 732 -10.09 34.72 4.63
N GLU A 733 -9.48 35.21 3.55
CA GLU A 733 -9.87 34.84 2.19
C GLU A 733 -9.65 33.36 1.85
N GLU A 734 -8.63 32.70 2.42
CA GLU A 734 -8.42 31.27 2.16
C GLU A 734 -9.51 30.42 2.80
N ARG A 735 -10.02 30.78 4.00
CA ARG A 735 -11.19 30.13 4.61
C ARG A 735 -12.42 30.22 3.71
N ALA A 736 -12.69 31.40 3.13
CA ALA A 736 -13.80 31.58 2.20
C ALA A 736 -13.63 30.74 0.92
N ARG A 737 -12.42 30.68 0.34
CA ARG A 737 -12.12 29.84 -0.84
C ARG A 737 -12.28 28.35 -0.55
N ILE A 738 -11.80 27.88 0.60
CA ILE A 738 -11.96 26.48 1.02
C ILE A 738 -13.45 26.17 1.26
N GLY A 739 -14.19 27.09 1.88
CA GLY A 739 -15.65 26.95 2.04
C GLY A 739 -16.39 26.81 0.72
N ALA A 740 -16.03 27.61 -0.30
CA ALA A 740 -16.59 27.47 -1.64
C ALA A 740 -16.23 26.12 -2.31
N ALA A 741 -15.04 25.57 -2.03
CA ALA A 741 -14.66 24.25 -2.53
C ALA A 741 -15.46 23.12 -1.85
N PHE A 742 -15.78 23.26 -0.55
CA PHE A 742 -16.72 22.36 0.11
C PHE A 742 -18.13 22.48 -0.47
N ASP A 743 -18.63 23.70 -0.72
CA ASP A 743 -19.93 23.91 -1.36
C ASP A 743 -20.02 23.16 -2.71
N GLU A 744 -18.97 23.24 -3.54
CA GLU A 744 -18.91 22.53 -4.82
C GLU A 744 -18.82 21.00 -4.64
N LEU A 745 -18.05 20.51 -3.66
CA LEU A 745 -17.99 19.09 -3.33
C LEU A 745 -19.36 18.54 -2.93
N PHE A 746 -20.05 19.17 -1.99
CA PHE A 746 -21.35 18.71 -1.54
C PHE A 746 -22.43 18.89 -2.61
N LYS A 747 -22.35 19.96 -3.41
CA LYS A 747 -23.23 20.13 -4.57
C LYS A 747 -23.07 19.00 -5.58
N THR A 748 -21.83 18.67 -5.98
CA THR A 748 -21.59 17.61 -6.96
C THR A 748 -21.97 16.22 -6.43
N LEU A 749 -21.81 15.96 -5.13
CA LEU A 749 -22.30 14.74 -4.50
C LEU A 749 -23.83 14.63 -4.55
N ARG A 750 -24.56 15.72 -4.27
CA ARG A 750 -26.03 15.77 -4.38
C ARG A 750 -26.52 15.63 -5.82
N ASP A 751 -25.98 16.43 -6.73
CA ASP A 751 -26.35 16.40 -8.16
C ASP A 751 -26.06 15.03 -8.78
N GLY A 752 -24.95 14.40 -8.36
CA GLY A 752 -24.55 13.06 -8.77
C GLY A 752 -25.43 11.95 -8.19
N LYS A 753 -26.25 12.24 -7.17
CA LYS A 753 -26.90 11.26 -6.29
C LYS A 753 -25.89 10.21 -5.79
N ALA A 754 -24.71 10.71 -5.41
CA ALA A 754 -23.54 9.90 -5.11
C ALA A 754 -23.83 8.90 -3.99
N PHE A 755 -24.50 9.38 -2.94
CA PHE A 755 -24.96 8.56 -1.84
C PHE A 755 -25.99 7.55 -2.35
N GLU A 756 -27.10 7.97 -2.95
CA GLU A 756 -28.18 7.04 -3.34
C GLU A 756 -27.76 5.99 -4.38
N LYS A 757 -26.93 6.35 -5.37
CA LYS A 757 -26.46 5.41 -6.41
C LYS A 757 -25.46 4.40 -5.89
N ALA A 758 -24.53 4.84 -5.04
CA ALA A 758 -23.53 3.93 -4.50
C ALA A 758 -24.12 2.96 -3.47
N LEU A 759 -25.27 3.32 -2.89
CA LEU A 759 -26.06 2.50 -1.98
C LEU A 759 -26.90 1.42 -2.69
N ALA A 760 -27.23 1.60 -3.97
CA ALA A 760 -27.96 0.61 -4.78
C ALA A 760 -27.11 -0.62 -5.19
N ASN A 761 -25.81 -0.62 -4.91
CA ASN A 761 -24.90 -1.72 -5.24
C ASN A 761 -24.85 -2.75 -4.09
N THR A 762 -25.83 -3.65 -4.04
CA THR A 762 -26.00 -4.67 -2.99
C THR A 762 -24.91 -5.74 -2.97
N ALA A 763 -24.20 -5.96 -4.08
CA ALA A 763 -23.15 -6.99 -4.18
C ALA A 763 -21.99 -6.77 -3.19
N LEU A 764 -21.72 -5.51 -2.84
CA LEU A 764 -20.70 -5.14 -1.84
C LEU A 764 -21.22 -5.29 -0.39
N LEU A 765 -22.53 -5.12 -0.17
CA LEU A 765 -23.17 -5.39 1.13
C LEU A 765 -23.14 -6.89 1.42
N ASP A 766 -23.44 -7.72 0.42
CA ASP A 766 -23.40 -9.18 0.51
C ASP A 766 -21.96 -9.72 0.65
N SER A 767 -20.94 -9.07 0.04
CA SER A 767 -19.56 -9.52 0.17
C SER A 767 -18.88 -9.12 1.49
N ILE A 768 -19.39 -8.09 2.16
CA ILE A 768 -18.85 -7.59 3.45
C ILE A 768 -19.64 -8.16 4.63
N PHE A 769 -20.93 -8.45 4.46
CA PHE A 769 -21.84 -8.85 5.54
C PHE A 769 -22.66 -10.12 5.25
N GLY A 770 -22.43 -10.79 4.12
CA GLY A 770 -22.99 -12.13 3.86
C GLY A 770 -22.34 -13.15 4.80
N GLY A 771 -23.06 -13.47 5.88
CA GLY A 771 -22.61 -14.41 6.91
C GLY A 771 -23.19 -14.18 8.32
N PHE A 772 -24.01 -13.13 8.53
CA PHE A 772 -24.56 -12.79 9.85
C PHE A 772 -25.99 -13.26 10.13
N ASP A 773 -26.59 -14.08 9.25
CA ASP A 773 -27.93 -14.65 9.42
C ASP A 773 -27.91 -16.20 9.50
N GLU A 774 -26.98 -16.78 10.28
CA GLU A 774 -27.08 -18.17 10.78
C GLU A 774 -26.91 -18.28 12.29
#